data_AF-A0AA37QFY5-F1
#
_entry.id   AF-A0AA37QFY5-F1
#
_cell.length_a   1.000
_cell.length_b   1.000
_cell.length_c   1.000
_cell.angle_alpha   90.00
_cell.angle_beta   90.00
_cell.angle_gamma   90.00
#
_symmetry.space_group_name_H-M   'P 1'
#
loop_
_entity.id
_entity.type
_entity.pdbx_description
1 polymer ?
#
loop_
_entity_poly.entity_id
_entity_poly.type
_entity_poly.pdbx_seq_one_letter_code
_entity_poly.pdbx_strand_id
1 'polypeptide(L)'
;MPAFLVAFAVNVSLALLSSSLQSLTRRDPKAPTPEKPRVQSGDPLPLIFGTVKMPCRVVDWWGAHQEDVNEGQRAFLNLVGRQATKAHRYKVSMVTVLGYGTIHAVSDLIVDGKSVAAVGTRRVLSEFDPADGRIEYATVPALQGGIGGGGVGTLTLTAPNMLGGTDGNGGVQGTVHIRGGRGGASPVPYYDTRYAGATDTTLAPDWRHFAYLVFEDTWLGNSPVLPSLHAVVSRWPGTIGEGDNGDAGIGGILAELISDPHRGCGYPRSELGSSFGLPTTAWGYGLSFTVEAHTPAETVLRDVLRAADAVLYTDPVTGLLEVCAHRGPGFGGFQWGTLAGLLDLNPSNTLACEWTAPEPASRFNQVRLAYVDRAQGFTRQVVTATHGPRVAADGEIIAIDIDMPMIGREAVARRVAERELRAQVLPLGKATLKCTRAAAGLRPGSVFRLNRPELQLTDVVMRVLDVDLGAPGDEHVVVDAIQDHYALGVSGITTAVTERSPSPTPAAGVETPIVNEYTSQTATVGTLTLSVQDPQERVTAVEVATQSGRGAVSAWMDATAITGSRYTGIVTLDPLNASRIAWRVTYTAPGSGGADEERVIEGVVAFDPAQSLPAPALSYAWTGADSVLVTAEMPSGVTLAGVRLVADDTDPPTAGEVAAAALDAAAPYALAVTGIGTGESVYVAARAETSGGAVTSPLARLTITRPGVSGSEGSGALAFVTYRGPNLDDPPEIVYDRATGEPILYREL
;
A
#
# COMPACT_ATOMS: atom_id res chain seq x y z
N MET A 1 84.16 7.91 1.52
CA MET A 1 83.05 7.53 2.41
C MET A 1 82.13 8.65 2.89
N PRO A 2 82.51 9.95 3.04
CA PRO A 2 81.60 10.95 3.64
C PRO A 2 80.48 11.45 2.70
N ALA A 3 80.72 11.50 1.38
CA ALA A 3 79.71 11.98 0.41
C ALA A 3 78.47 11.06 0.30
N PHE A 4 78.66 9.74 0.48
CA PHE A 4 77.56 8.77 0.39
C PHE A 4 76.64 8.84 1.61
N LEU A 5 77.20 9.06 2.81
CA LEU A 5 76.44 9.23 4.04
C LEU A 5 75.61 10.53 4.04
N VAL A 6 76.16 11.62 3.50
CA VAL A 6 75.42 12.88 3.36
C VAL A 6 74.31 12.75 2.32
N ALA A 7 74.58 12.14 1.17
CA ALA A 7 73.55 11.91 0.15
C ALA A 7 72.43 10.97 0.64
N PHE A 8 72.78 9.95 1.43
CA PHE A 8 71.81 9.04 2.03
C PHE A 8 70.95 9.77 3.09
N ALA A 9 71.57 10.56 3.97
CA ALA A 9 70.85 11.33 4.98
C ALA A 9 69.91 12.36 4.36
N VAL A 10 70.32 13.04 3.29
CA VAL A 10 69.47 14.01 2.57
C VAL A 10 68.30 13.32 1.87
N ASN A 11 68.52 12.17 1.20
CA ASN A 11 67.45 11.44 0.54
C ASN A 11 66.43 10.84 1.52
N VAL A 12 66.89 10.32 2.67
CA VAL A 12 66.00 9.84 3.74
C VAL A 12 65.22 11.01 4.34
N SER A 13 65.87 12.16 4.55
CA SER A 13 65.20 13.36 5.07
C SER A 13 64.16 13.91 4.11
N LEU A 14 64.45 13.94 2.79
CA LEU A 14 63.47 14.36 1.77
C LEU A 14 62.32 13.35 1.63
N ALA A 15 62.57 12.05 1.77
CA ALA A 15 61.51 11.03 1.75
C ALA A 15 60.61 11.11 2.99
N LEU A 16 61.19 11.43 4.16
CA LEU A 16 60.43 11.67 5.39
C LEU A 16 59.65 12.99 5.33
N LEU A 17 60.23 14.05 4.75
CA LEU A 17 59.50 15.31 4.53
C LEU A 17 58.38 15.14 3.50
N SER A 18 58.62 14.42 2.40
CA SER A 18 57.62 14.21 1.35
C SER A 18 56.46 13.35 1.84
N SER A 19 56.73 12.30 2.62
CA SER A 19 55.68 11.48 3.25
C SER A 19 54.88 12.27 4.29
N SER A 20 55.55 13.14 5.07
CA SER A 20 54.89 14.00 6.05
C SER A 20 54.01 15.07 5.35
N LEU A 21 54.50 15.69 4.29
CA LEU A 21 53.74 16.68 3.50
C LEU A 21 52.60 16.05 2.69
N GLN A 22 52.74 14.81 2.22
CA GLN A 22 51.66 14.05 1.58
C GLN A 22 50.55 13.66 2.57
N SER A 23 50.89 13.43 3.85
CA SER A 23 49.90 13.16 4.89
C SER A 23 49.08 14.41 5.26
N LEU A 24 49.68 15.61 5.18
CA LEU A 24 49.03 16.89 5.47
C LEU A 24 48.16 17.43 4.30
N THR A 25 48.37 16.91 3.08
CA THR A 25 47.67 17.37 1.86
C THR A 25 46.60 16.40 1.36
N ARG A 26 46.47 15.20 1.94
CA ARG A 26 45.31 14.35 1.73
C ARG A 26 44.10 14.96 2.43
N ARG A 27 43.32 15.75 1.70
CA ARG A 27 41.89 15.88 2.00
C ARG A 27 41.32 14.47 2.00
N ASP A 28 40.79 14.04 3.13
CA ASP A 28 39.96 12.84 3.19
C ASP A 28 38.91 12.94 2.06
N PRO A 29 38.77 11.91 1.21
CA PRO A 29 37.73 11.93 0.19
C PRO A 29 36.40 12.18 0.90
N LYS A 30 35.68 13.22 0.48
CA LYS A 30 34.34 13.52 0.98
C LYS A 30 33.54 12.23 0.85
N ALA A 31 33.04 11.70 1.97
CA ALA A 31 32.21 10.50 1.95
C ALA A 31 31.09 10.70 0.93
N PRO A 32 30.79 9.70 0.09
CA PRO A 32 29.74 9.82 -0.92
C PRO A 32 28.45 10.24 -0.24
N THR A 33 27.74 11.19 -0.84
CA THR A 33 26.38 11.53 -0.40
C THR A 33 25.55 10.25 -0.53
N PRO A 34 24.90 9.77 0.54
CA PRO A 34 24.10 8.56 0.45
C PRO A 34 23.02 8.75 -0.61
N GLU A 35 22.89 7.78 -1.51
CA GLU A 35 21.71 7.67 -2.37
C GLU A 35 20.54 7.24 -1.47
N LYS A 36 19.50 8.07 -1.41
CA LYS A 36 18.42 7.93 -0.41
C LYS A 36 17.18 7.41 -1.09
N PRO A 37 16.65 6.25 -0.68
CA PRO A 37 15.32 5.82 -1.08
C PRO A 37 14.34 6.91 -0.65
N ARG A 38 13.54 7.45 -1.58
CA ARG A 38 12.48 8.42 -1.27
C ARG A 38 11.20 7.95 -1.93
N VAL A 39 10.10 8.11 -1.19
CA VAL A 39 8.75 7.99 -1.74
C VAL A 39 8.52 9.09 -2.78
N GLN A 40 7.90 8.73 -3.89
CA GLN A 40 7.48 9.67 -4.93
C GLN A 40 5.98 9.95 -4.83
N SER A 41 5.55 11.10 -5.31
CA SER A 41 4.12 11.42 -5.40
C SER A 41 3.42 10.39 -6.31
N GLY A 42 2.34 9.79 -5.83
CA GLY A 42 1.60 8.74 -6.54
C GLY A 42 1.96 7.31 -6.10
N ASP A 43 2.95 7.12 -5.23
CA ASP A 43 3.23 5.80 -4.66
C ASP A 43 2.02 5.28 -3.86
N PRO A 44 1.51 4.06 -4.15
CA PRO A 44 0.34 3.53 -3.45
C PRO A 44 0.68 3.27 -1.98
N LEU A 45 -0.23 3.71 -1.10
CA LEU A 45 -0.12 3.46 0.33
C LEU A 45 -0.78 2.13 0.69
N PRO A 46 -0.02 1.18 1.27
CA PRO A 46 -0.54 -0.15 1.54
C PRO A 46 -1.57 -0.15 2.67
N LEU A 47 -2.57 -1.02 2.54
CA LEU A 47 -3.48 -1.38 3.63
C LEU A 47 -3.01 -2.68 4.28
N ILE A 48 -2.97 -2.69 5.61
CA ILE A 48 -2.39 -3.80 6.39
C ILE A 48 -3.49 -4.61 7.08
N PHE A 49 -3.40 -5.93 7.06
CA PHE A 49 -4.21 -6.82 7.89
C PHE A 49 -3.33 -7.89 8.55
N GLY A 50 -3.52 -8.12 9.85
CA GLY A 50 -2.75 -9.09 10.62
C GLY A 50 -1.32 -8.62 10.86
N THR A 51 -0.39 -9.56 11.00
CA THR A 51 1.04 -9.29 11.20
C THR A 51 1.80 -9.38 9.88
N VAL A 52 2.39 -8.28 9.41
CA VAL A 52 3.11 -8.23 8.14
C VAL A 52 4.45 -7.51 8.26
N LYS A 53 5.38 -7.81 7.35
CA LYS A 53 6.65 -7.11 7.20
C LYS A 53 6.50 -6.01 6.15
N MET A 54 6.59 -4.75 6.59
CA MET A 54 6.47 -3.58 5.73
C MET A 54 7.81 -2.91 5.49
N PRO A 55 8.15 -2.52 4.26
CA PRO A 55 9.30 -1.66 4.02
C PRO A 55 9.08 -0.29 4.68
N CYS A 56 10.11 0.23 5.35
CA CYS A 56 10.07 1.57 5.91
C CYS A 56 10.34 2.59 4.80
N ARG A 57 9.27 3.09 4.18
CA ARG A 57 9.36 4.02 3.05
C ARG A 57 9.67 5.43 3.55
N VAL A 58 10.88 5.93 3.28
CA VAL A 58 11.36 7.23 3.77
C VAL A 58 10.68 8.37 3.02
N VAL A 59 10.01 9.24 3.77
CA VAL A 59 9.32 10.43 3.24
C VAL A 59 10.14 11.69 3.49
N ASP A 60 10.71 11.82 4.69
CA ASP A 60 11.57 12.94 5.05
C ASP A 60 12.73 12.47 5.96
N TRP A 61 13.84 13.21 5.98
CA TRP A 61 15.04 12.83 6.72
C TRP A 61 15.99 14.03 6.94
N TRP A 62 16.68 14.07 8.09
CA TRP A 62 17.55 15.16 8.56
C TRP A 62 18.63 14.66 9.55
N GLY A 63 19.45 15.59 10.08
CA GLY A 63 20.39 15.32 11.17
C GLY A 63 21.87 15.21 10.77
N ALA A 64 22.75 15.19 11.77
CA ALA A 64 24.20 15.17 11.62
C ALA A 64 24.68 13.76 11.24
N HIS A 65 25.28 13.67 10.05
CA HIS A 65 25.53 12.41 9.36
C HIS A 65 26.69 11.56 9.91
N GLN A 66 27.41 12.04 10.92
CA GLN A 66 28.66 11.44 11.38
C GLN A 66 28.90 11.78 12.84
N GLU A 67 29.08 10.75 13.67
CA GLU A 67 29.72 10.89 14.98
C GLU A 67 30.98 10.02 15.03
N ASP A 68 31.91 10.46 15.86
CA ASP A 68 33.33 10.15 16.01
C ASP A 68 33.90 8.77 15.63
N VAL A 69 35.21 8.82 15.37
CA VAL A 69 36.12 7.74 15.00
C VAL A 69 36.23 6.71 16.14
N ASN A 70 35.93 5.44 15.90
CA ASN A 70 36.43 4.37 16.78
C ASN A 70 37.95 4.25 16.56
N GLU A 71 38.78 4.83 17.44
CA GLU A 71 40.20 4.50 17.48
C GLU A 71 40.39 3.15 18.20
N GLY A 72 40.65 2.10 17.43
CA GLY A 72 41.12 0.84 17.99
C GLY A 72 42.55 1.00 18.53
N GLN A 73 42.71 1.33 19.83
CA GLN A 73 44.01 1.26 20.48
C GLN A 73 44.45 -0.21 20.63
N ARG A 74 45.25 -0.70 19.68
CA ARG A 74 46.13 -1.84 19.90
C ARG A 74 47.50 -1.33 20.31
N ALA A 75 47.66 -1.04 21.60
CA ALA A 75 48.96 -0.72 22.18
C ALA A 75 49.77 -2.01 22.37
N PHE A 76 50.74 -2.27 21.48
CA PHE A 76 51.98 -2.97 21.84
C PHE A 76 53.09 -2.59 20.84
N LEU A 77 54.08 -1.84 21.33
CA LEU A 77 55.33 -1.37 20.68
C LEU A 77 55.19 -0.47 19.44
N ASN A 78 55.28 0.85 19.69
CA ASN A 78 55.43 1.93 18.72
C ASN A 78 56.77 1.85 17.94
N LEU A 79 56.85 1.05 16.88
CA LEU A 79 58.01 1.11 15.96
C LEU A 79 57.68 0.99 14.46
N VAL A 80 56.42 0.85 14.08
CA VAL A 80 56.04 0.84 12.65
C VAL A 80 54.77 1.65 12.47
N GLY A 81 54.86 2.75 11.73
CA GLY A 81 53.70 3.56 11.35
C GLY A 81 52.70 2.69 10.59
N ARG A 82 51.58 2.37 11.24
CA ARG A 82 50.42 1.76 10.59
C ARG A 82 49.18 2.56 10.93
N GLN A 83 48.40 2.79 9.88
CA GLN A 83 47.20 3.62 9.86
C GLN A 83 46.17 3.08 10.85
N ALA A 84 45.69 3.94 11.75
CA ALA A 84 44.43 3.70 12.41
C ALA A 84 43.32 3.70 11.34
N THR A 85 42.63 2.57 11.16
CA THR A 85 41.43 2.55 10.32
C THR A 85 40.35 3.35 11.03
N LYS A 86 40.08 4.57 10.57
CA LYS A 86 38.99 5.38 11.12
C LYS A 86 37.65 4.76 10.72
N ALA A 87 36.92 4.21 11.68
CA ALA A 87 35.54 3.75 11.47
C ALA A 87 34.56 4.82 11.96
N HIS A 88 33.59 5.20 11.12
CA HIS A 88 32.58 6.22 11.40
C HIS A 88 31.27 5.61 11.85
N ARG A 89 30.55 6.27 12.76
CA ARG A 89 29.15 5.93 13.10
C ARG A 89 28.20 6.86 12.37
N TYR A 90 27.26 6.29 11.63
CA TYR A 90 26.27 7.05 10.86
C TYR A 90 24.93 7.07 11.60
N LYS A 91 24.55 8.26 12.07
CA LYS A 91 23.24 8.52 12.66
C LYS A 91 22.32 9.18 11.64
N VAL A 92 21.04 8.86 11.71
CA VAL A 92 20.01 9.45 10.86
C VAL A 92 18.77 9.78 11.68
N SER A 93 18.19 10.95 11.40
CA SER A 93 16.85 11.28 11.81
C SER A 93 15.94 11.23 10.58
N MET A 94 14.83 10.50 10.64
CA MET A 94 13.97 10.32 9.47
C MET A 94 12.54 9.94 9.81
N VAL A 95 11.63 10.24 8.90
CA VAL A 95 10.23 9.86 8.93
C VAL A 95 9.97 8.83 7.84
N THR A 96 9.38 7.70 8.22
CA THR A 96 9.02 6.62 7.31
C THR A 96 7.54 6.30 7.42
N VAL A 97 6.84 6.19 6.29
CA VAL A 97 5.43 5.77 6.25
C VAL A 97 5.35 4.27 6.07
N LEU A 98 4.46 3.63 6.83
CA LEU A 98 4.23 2.19 6.82
C LEU A 98 2.98 1.81 6.03
N GLY A 99 1.91 2.60 6.12
CA GLY A 99 0.65 2.34 5.44
C GLY A 99 -0.49 3.21 5.92
N TYR A 100 -1.65 3.04 5.27
CA TYR A 100 -2.89 3.72 5.65
C TYR A 100 -3.63 2.97 6.74
N GLY A 101 -4.22 3.72 7.66
CA GLY A 101 -5.03 3.21 8.76
C GLY A 101 -4.23 2.93 10.03
N THR A 102 -4.94 2.40 11.02
CA THR A 102 -4.38 2.24 12.37
C THR A 102 -3.58 0.96 12.54
N ILE A 103 -2.31 1.07 12.93
CA ILE A 103 -1.53 -0.08 13.41
C ILE A 103 -1.63 -0.17 14.93
N HIS A 104 -1.56 -1.40 15.44
CA HIS A 104 -1.73 -1.68 16.86
C HIS A 104 -0.42 -2.08 17.54
N ALA A 105 0.51 -2.66 16.79
CA ALA A 105 1.83 -2.98 17.30
C ALA A 105 2.91 -2.87 16.22
N VAL A 106 4.12 -2.56 16.67
CA VAL A 106 5.36 -2.79 15.93
C VAL A 106 6.14 -3.81 16.74
N SER A 107 6.19 -5.06 16.28
CA SER A 107 6.78 -6.16 17.05
C SER A 107 8.27 -6.36 16.75
N ASP A 108 8.74 -5.86 15.60
CA ASP A 108 10.14 -5.96 15.21
C ASP A 108 10.56 -4.84 14.24
N LEU A 109 11.85 -4.58 14.19
CA LEU A 109 12.51 -3.83 13.13
C LEU A 109 13.57 -4.73 12.51
N ILE A 110 13.56 -4.84 11.19
CA ILE A 110 14.50 -5.66 10.43
C ILE A 110 15.44 -4.71 9.68
N VAL A 111 16.74 -4.83 9.96
CA VAL A 111 17.79 -4.01 9.35
C VAL A 111 18.76 -4.92 8.61
N ASP A 112 18.91 -4.72 7.30
CA ASP A 112 19.70 -5.59 6.41
C ASP A 112 19.37 -7.08 6.58
N GLY A 113 18.08 -7.40 6.68
CA GLY A 113 17.57 -8.76 6.85
C GLY A 113 17.73 -9.34 8.26
N LYS A 114 18.30 -8.59 9.22
CA LYS A 114 18.46 -9.03 10.61
C LYS A 114 17.40 -8.41 11.51
N SER A 115 16.69 -9.27 12.24
CA SER A 115 15.69 -8.90 13.24
C SER A 115 16.35 -8.28 14.47
N VAL A 116 15.93 -7.09 14.89
CA VAL A 116 16.38 -6.43 16.11
C VAL A 116 15.77 -7.13 17.34
N ALA A 117 14.52 -7.57 17.27
CA ALA A 117 13.87 -8.31 18.35
C ALA A 117 14.52 -9.68 18.62
N ALA A 118 15.10 -10.31 17.60
CA ALA A 118 15.86 -11.56 17.73
C ALA A 118 17.28 -11.37 18.27
N VAL A 119 17.78 -10.13 18.33
CA VAL A 119 19.05 -9.84 19.02
C VAL A 119 18.82 -10.12 20.50
N GLY A 120 19.43 -11.21 20.96
CA GLY A 120 19.26 -11.72 22.31
C GLY A 120 19.40 -10.64 23.39
N THR A 121 18.80 -10.92 24.53
CA THR A 121 18.72 -9.95 25.61
C THR A 121 20.09 -9.59 26.18
N ARG A 122 20.33 -8.31 26.40
CA ARG A 122 21.55 -7.79 27.02
C ARG A 122 21.44 -7.88 28.53
N ARG A 123 22.46 -8.42 29.21
CA ARG A 123 22.59 -8.29 30.66
C ARG A 123 23.06 -6.89 31.02
N VAL A 124 22.28 -6.19 31.82
CA VAL A 124 22.59 -4.86 32.37
C VAL A 124 22.63 -4.98 33.89
N LEU A 125 23.60 -4.33 34.53
CA LEU A 125 23.66 -4.25 35.99
C LEU A 125 22.39 -3.57 36.49
N SER A 126 21.57 -4.27 37.28
CA SER A 126 20.31 -3.73 37.81
C SER A 126 20.49 -3.14 39.20
N GLU A 127 21.29 -3.79 40.04
CA GLU A 127 21.57 -3.34 41.40
C GLU A 127 22.92 -3.90 41.87
N PHE A 128 23.61 -3.13 42.70
CA PHE A 128 24.76 -3.58 43.46
C PHE A 128 24.39 -3.50 44.94
N ASP A 129 24.38 -4.64 45.63
CA ASP A 129 24.17 -4.67 47.07
C ASP A 129 25.52 -4.52 47.80
N PRO A 130 25.80 -3.35 48.42
CA PRO A 130 27.06 -3.11 49.09
C PRO A 130 27.22 -3.89 50.42
N ALA A 131 26.16 -4.48 50.97
CA ALA A 131 26.22 -5.27 52.20
C ALA A 131 26.78 -6.68 51.97
N ASP A 132 26.36 -7.32 50.87
CA ASP A 132 26.71 -8.72 50.55
C ASP A 132 27.64 -8.86 49.33
N GLY A 133 27.99 -7.76 48.65
CA GLY A 133 28.88 -7.76 47.49
C GLY A 133 28.28 -8.44 46.24
N ARG A 134 26.96 -8.65 46.23
CA ARG A 134 26.23 -9.32 45.16
C ARG A 134 25.90 -8.33 44.04
N ILE A 135 26.17 -8.77 42.81
CA ILE A 135 25.84 -8.02 41.59
C ILE A 135 24.61 -8.68 40.94
N GLU A 136 23.52 -7.93 40.80
CA GLU A 136 22.33 -8.37 40.08
C GLU A 136 22.32 -7.85 38.64
N TYR A 137 21.92 -8.72 37.71
CA TYR A 137 21.83 -8.38 36.30
C TYR A 137 20.39 -8.52 35.81
N ALA A 138 19.82 -7.44 35.29
CA ALA A 138 18.58 -7.48 34.52
C ALA A 138 18.87 -7.83 33.05
N THR A 139 17.88 -8.42 32.42
CA THR A 139 17.95 -8.91 31.04
C THR A 139 17.07 -7.99 30.19
N VAL A 140 17.66 -7.13 29.35
CA VAL A 140 16.96 -6.10 28.57
C VAL A 140 16.90 -6.51 27.09
N PRO A 141 15.72 -6.57 26.47
CA PRO A 141 15.57 -6.83 25.03
C PRO A 141 16.25 -5.75 24.18
N ALA A 142 16.76 -6.13 23.01
CA ALA A 142 17.37 -5.18 22.07
C ALA A 142 16.34 -4.26 21.38
N LEU A 143 15.07 -4.65 21.37
CA LEU A 143 13.93 -3.81 21.00
C LEU A 143 13.00 -3.70 22.21
N GLN A 144 12.77 -2.49 22.71
CA GLN A 144 11.89 -2.26 23.85
C GLN A 144 10.88 -1.16 23.55
N GLY A 145 9.65 -1.32 24.03
CA GLY A 145 8.58 -0.34 23.86
C GLY A 145 7.51 -0.82 22.90
N GLY A 146 6.65 0.08 22.46
CA GLY A 146 5.48 -0.26 21.66
C GLY A 146 4.48 0.88 21.59
N ILE A 147 3.30 0.61 21.07
CA ILE A 147 2.22 1.58 20.90
C ILE A 147 1.34 1.59 22.16
N GLY A 148 1.15 2.76 22.77
CA GLY A 148 0.20 2.95 23.87
C GLY A 148 -1.22 3.23 23.39
N GLY A 149 -2.20 3.26 24.31
CA GLY A 149 -3.62 3.44 23.99
C GLY A 149 -4.00 4.71 23.22
N GLY A 150 -3.10 5.70 23.16
CA GLY A 150 -3.24 6.91 22.33
C GLY A 150 -2.90 6.71 20.84
N GLY A 151 -2.47 5.52 20.41
CA GLY A 151 -1.96 5.32 19.05
C GLY A 151 -0.59 5.97 18.84
N VAL A 152 0.16 6.16 19.92
CA VAL A 152 1.50 6.76 19.94
C VAL A 152 2.39 5.84 20.77
N GLY A 153 3.61 5.66 20.32
CA GLY A 153 4.56 4.78 20.96
C GLY A 153 5.99 5.23 20.81
N THR A 154 6.88 4.55 21.52
CA THR A 154 8.32 4.71 21.34
C THR A 154 8.95 3.33 21.39
N LEU A 155 9.93 3.11 20.53
CA LEU A 155 10.82 1.96 20.52
C LEU A 155 12.22 2.44 20.86
N THR A 156 12.91 1.72 21.73
CA THR A 156 14.34 1.90 21.99
C THR A 156 15.10 0.74 21.38
N LEU A 157 16.09 1.08 20.55
CA LEU A 157 16.95 0.12 19.85
C LEU A 157 18.28 0.01 20.58
N THR A 158 18.67 -1.21 20.96
CA THR A 158 19.92 -1.50 21.67
C THR A 158 20.59 -2.75 21.11
N ALA A 159 21.00 -2.69 19.84
CA ALA A 159 21.62 -3.79 19.11
C ALA A 159 22.99 -3.41 18.51
N PRO A 160 23.98 -2.96 19.30
CA PRO A 160 25.22 -2.34 18.82
C PRO A 160 26.14 -3.25 17.99
N ASN A 161 25.96 -4.57 18.06
CA ASN A 161 26.80 -5.55 17.36
C ASN A 161 26.05 -6.34 16.28
N MET A 162 24.77 -6.03 16.03
CA MET A 162 23.92 -6.84 15.14
C MET A 162 24.45 -6.93 13.70
N LEU A 163 25.12 -5.89 13.22
CA LEU A 163 25.67 -5.79 11.87
C LEU A 163 27.17 -6.17 11.81
N GLY A 164 27.68 -6.91 12.80
CA GLY A 164 29.06 -7.39 12.85
C GLY A 164 29.95 -6.65 13.85
N GLY A 165 29.40 -5.70 14.62
CA GLY A 165 30.10 -5.02 15.70
C GLY A 165 31.30 -4.22 15.22
N THR A 166 32.33 -4.10 16.05
CA THR A 166 33.52 -3.27 15.78
C THR A 166 34.28 -3.68 14.52
N ASP A 167 34.26 -4.98 14.19
CA ASP A 167 34.96 -5.54 13.03
C ASP A 167 34.07 -5.64 11.77
N GLY A 168 32.79 -5.23 11.87
CA GLY A 168 31.82 -5.23 10.78
C GLY A 168 31.10 -3.89 10.61
N ASN A 169 29.87 -3.92 10.11
CA ASN A 169 29.06 -2.72 9.88
C ASN A 169 28.44 -2.15 11.18
N GLY A 170 28.94 -2.52 12.36
CA GLY A 170 28.46 -2.02 13.65
C GLY A 170 27.13 -2.65 14.08
N GLY A 171 26.15 -1.81 14.36
CA GLY A 171 24.83 -2.21 14.80
C GLY A 171 23.83 -1.06 14.81
N VAL A 172 22.73 -1.27 15.53
CA VAL A 172 21.59 -0.34 15.53
C VAL A 172 21.32 0.15 16.95
N GLN A 173 21.32 1.46 17.17
CA GLN A 173 20.95 2.06 18.46
C GLN A 173 20.28 3.41 18.29
N GLY A 174 19.23 3.68 19.05
CA GLY A 174 18.53 4.96 19.02
C GLY A 174 17.09 4.84 19.47
N THR A 175 16.35 5.93 19.31
CA THR A 175 14.93 6.02 19.68
C THR A 175 14.11 6.15 18.41
N VAL A 176 13.03 5.38 18.30
CA VAL A 176 12.08 5.45 17.20
C VAL A 176 10.70 5.75 17.77
N HIS A 177 10.12 6.88 17.40
CA HIS A 177 8.74 7.21 17.77
C HIS A 177 7.78 6.56 16.79
N ILE A 178 6.73 5.96 17.31
CA ILE A 178 5.68 5.30 16.54
C ILE A 178 4.44 6.18 16.54
N ARG A 179 3.86 6.36 15.35
CA ARG A 179 2.51 6.87 15.19
C ARG A 179 1.66 5.80 14.54
N GLY A 180 0.67 5.35 15.29
CA GLY A 180 -0.20 4.25 14.95
C GLY A 180 -1.39 4.65 14.07
N GLY A 181 -1.43 5.86 13.50
CA GLY A 181 -2.47 6.27 12.53
C GLY A 181 -3.87 6.54 13.08
N ARG A 182 -4.04 6.77 14.39
CA ARG A 182 -5.35 7.13 14.96
C ARG A 182 -5.65 8.61 14.70
N GLY A 183 -6.76 8.91 14.02
CA GLY A 183 -7.10 10.24 13.47
C GLY A 183 -7.20 11.44 14.42
N GLY A 184 -7.00 11.24 15.73
CA GLY A 184 -7.07 12.30 16.75
C GLY A 184 -5.77 12.56 17.50
N ALA A 185 -4.65 11.93 17.14
CA ALA A 185 -3.39 12.10 17.85
C ALA A 185 -2.57 13.27 17.27
N SER A 186 -2.20 14.27 18.10
CA SER A 186 -1.28 15.37 17.73
C SER A 186 0.05 14.83 17.22
N PRO A 187 0.78 15.47 16.30
CA PRO A 187 2.03 14.93 15.73
C PRO A 187 3.15 14.65 16.75
N VAL A 188 4.18 13.89 16.36
CA VAL A 188 5.33 13.56 17.25
C VAL A 188 6.05 14.85 17.65
N PRO A 189 6.22 15.16 18.95
CA PRO A 189 6.90 16.40 19.38
C PRO A 189 8.30 16.56 18.78
N TYR A 190 9.06 15.47 18.65
CA TYR A 190 10.37 15.47 17.99
C TYR A 190 10.27 15.92 16.51
N TYR A 191 9.27 15.45 15.77
CA TYR A 191 9.00 15.89 14.40
C TYR A 191 8.50 17.35 14.36
N ASP A 192 7.67 17.77 15.31
CA ASP A 192 7.17 19.15 15.40
C ASP A 192 8.28 20.16 15.73
N THR A 193 9.22 19.81 16.61
CA THR A 193 10.34 20.70 16.96
C THR A 193 11.22 21.05 15.75
N ARG A 194 11.26 20.19 14.72
CA ARG A 194 11.92 20.50 13.44
C ARG A 194 11.24 21.64 12.69
N TYR A 195 9.92 21.79 12.84
CA TYR A 195 9.12 22.87 12.27
C TYR A 195 8.87 24.03 13.25
N ALA A 196 9.22 23.89 14.53
CA ALA A 196 9.01 24.91 15.56
C ALA A 196 9.85 26.20 15.36
N GLY A 197 10.86 26.17 14.48
CA GLY A 197 11.59 27.38 14.04
C GLY A 197 11.02 28.02 12.77
N ALA A 198 10.01 27.42 12.15
CA ALA A 198 9.28 28.04 11.07
C ALA A 198 8.28 29.04 11.65
N THR A 199 8.26 30.26 11.12
CA THR A 199 7.24 31.28 11.43
C THR A 199 5.82 30.84 11.08
N ASP A 200 5.69 29.70 10.42
CA ASP A 200 4.45 29.07 10.04
C ASP A 200 4.39 27.63 10.61
N THR A 201 3.66 27.46 11.70
CA THR A 201 3.40 26.16 12.34
C THR A 201 2.48 25.26 11.49
N THR A 202 2.03 25.72 10.32
CA THR A 202 1.21 24.91 9.38
C THR A 202 2.03 24.09 8.38
N LEU A 203 3.37 24.16 8.43
CA LEU A 203 4.26 23.47 7.49
C LEU A 203 4.59 22.01 7.86
N ALA A 204 4.31 21.56 9.08
CA ALA A 204 4.44 20.16 9.45
C ALA A 204 3.20 19.39 8.94
N PRO A 205 3.35 18.40 8.03
CA PRO A 205 2.21 17.60 7.63
C PRO A 205 1.73 16.78 8.83
N ASP A 206 0.44 16.86 9.13
CA ASP A 206 -0.15 16.19 10.31
C ASP A 206 -0.23 14.66 10.13
N TRP A 207 0.00 14.15 8.90
CA TRP A 207 0.00 12.72 8.53
C TRP A 207 -1.12 11.92 9.22
N ARG A 208 -2.30 12.53 9.39
CA ARG A 208 -3.43 11.89 10.07
C ARG A 208 -3.86 10.65 9.30
N HIS A 209 -4.29 9.64 10.02
CA HIS A 209 -4.70 8.34 9.47
C HIS A 209 -3.58 7.51 8.82
N PHE A 210 -2.33 7.98 8.85
CA PHE A 210 -1.19 7.19 8.41
C PHE A 210 -0.42 6.61 9.60
N ALA A 211 -0.02 5.35 9.46
CA ALA A 211 0.95 4.75 10.36
C ALA A 211 2.36 5.10 9.89
N TYR A 212 3.17 5.69 10.78
CA TYR A 212 4.52 6.11 10.45
C TYR A 212 5.47 5.99 11.65
N LEU A 213 6.76 5.92 11.35
CA LEU A 213 7.85 5.88 12.32
C LEU A 213 8.71 7.12 12.16
N VAL A 214 9.19 7.66 13.28
CA VAL A 214 10.15 8.76 13.32
C VAL A 214 11.39 8.31 14.06
N PHE A 215 12.48 8.11 13.34
CA PHE A 215 13.78 7.80 13.89
C PHE A 215 14.41 9.09 14.41
N GLU A 216 14.79 9.09 15.68
CA GLU A 216 15.48 10.20 16.36
C GLU A 216 16.96 9.84 16.51
N ASP A 217 17.81 10.55 15.75
CA ASP A 217 19.27 10.45 15.69
C ASP A 217 19.79 9.01 15.84
N THR A 218 19.13 8.09 15.10
CA THR A 218 19.33 6.67 15.25
C THR A 218 20.58 6.23 14.50
N TRP A 219 21.50 5.58 15.20
CA TRP A 219 22.67 4.94 14.63
C TRP A 219 22.24 3.68 13.88
N LEU A 220 22.49 3.62 12.58
CA LEU A 220 22.15 2.52 11.68
C LEU A 220 23.39 1.92 11.02
N GLY A 221 24.41 1.66 11.84
CA GLY A 221 25.65 1.03 11.42
C GLY A 221 26.77 2.00 11.03
N ASN A 222 27.85 1.40 10.51
CA ASN A 222 29.10 2.08 10.19
C ASN A 222 29.30 2.31 8.69
N SER A 223 28.25 2.12 7.89
CA SER A 223 28.26 2.36 6.45
C SER A 223 27.62 3.72 6.12
N PRO A 224 28.16 4.48 5.14
CA PRO A 224 27.50 5.68 4.64
C PRO A 224 26.23 5.37 3.83
N VAL A 225 26.00 4.11 3.44
CA VAL A 225 24.78 3.67 2.76
C VAL A 225 23.73 3.30 3.81
N LEU A 226 22.51 3.84 3.67
CA LEU A 226 21.40 3.49 4.54
C LEU A 226 21.05 2.00 4.36
N PRO A 227 21.03 1.20 5.44
CA PRO A 227 20.67 -0.20 5.34
C PRO A 227 19.19 -0.37 4.92
N SER A 228 18.84 -1.55 4.44
CA SER A 228 17.45 -1.90 4.17
C SER A 228 16.66 -1.95 5.47
N LEU A 229 15.54 -1.22 5.55
CA LEU A 229 14.73 -1.10 6.76
C LEU A 229 13.32 -1.62 6.52
N HIS A 230 12.90 -2.54 7.39
CA HIS A 230 11.53 -3.01 7.45
C HIS A 230 11.02 -2.98 8.88
N ALA A 231 9.71 -2.82 9.05
CA ALA A 231 9.03 -2.96 10.32
C ALA A 231 8.07 -4.14 10.25
N VAL A 232 8.03 -4.95 11.31
CA VAL A 232 6.99 -5.96 11.47
C VAL A 232 5.86 -5.32 12.27
N VAL A 233 4.71 -5.19 11.63
CA VAL A 233 3.57 -4.42 12.14
C VAL A 233 2.34 -5.30 12.22
N SER A 234 1.51 -5.05 13.23
CA SER A 234 0.24 -5.76 13.41
C SER A 234 -0.94 -4.81 13.36
N ARG A 235 -1.98 -5.18 12.60
CA ARG A 235 -3.24 -4.44 12.51
C ARG A 235 -4.44 -5.37 12.53
N TRP A 236 -5.39 -5.06 13.41
CA TRP A 236 -6.65 -5.78 13.52
C TRP A 236 -7.82 -4.86 13.17
N PRO A 237 -8.66 -5.22 12.19
CA PRO A 237 -9.78 -4.40 11.75
C PRO A 237 -10.98 -4.50 12.72
N GLY A 238 -11.58 -3.35 13.06
CA GLY A 238 -12.79 -3.25 13.87
C GLY A 238 -12.59 -3.35 15.39
N THR A 239 -13.67 -3.65 16.12
CA THR A 239 -13.70 -3.88 17.59
C THR A 239 -13.38 -5.32 17.99
N ILE A 240 -13.26 -6.20 16.99
CA ILE A 240 -12.81 -7.58 17.18
C ILE A 240 -11.31 -7.45 17.45
N GLY A 241 -10.88 -7.66 18.69
CA GLY A 241 -9.52 -7.38 19.16
C GLY A 241 -8.43 -8.16 18.43
N GLU A 242 -7.22 -8.19 19.02
CA GLU A 242 -6.11 -9.00 18.52
C GLU A 242 -6.58 -10.39 18.09
N GLY A 243 -6.46 -10.69 16.80
CA GLY A 243 -6.81 -12.02 16.31
C GLY A 243 -5.79 -13.05 16.78
N ASP A 244 -6.12 -14.33 16.58
CA ASP A 244 -5.31 -15.45 17.05
C ASP A 244 -3.83 -15.33 16.65
N ASN A 245 -2.93 -15.28 17.63
CA ASN A 245 -1.48 -15.24 17.43
C ASN A 245 -1.00 -14.10 16.50
N GLY A 246 -1.65 -12.94 16.51
CA GLY A 246 -1.27 -11.75 15.73
C GLY A 246 -1.85 -11.68 14.31
N ASP A 247 -2.63 -12.68 13.88
CA ASP A 247 -3.38 -12.61 12.62
C ASP A 247 -4.62 -11.71 12.75
N ALA A 248 -5.17 -11.19 11.65
CA ALA A 248 -6.44 -10.46 11.66
C ALA A 248 -7.66 -11.38 11.56
N GLY A 249 -8.68 -11.09 12.36
CA GLY A 249 -9.95 -11.82 12.34
C GLY A 249 -10.68 -11.64 11.01
N ILE A 250 -11.08 -12.75 10.39
CA ILE A 250 -11.69 -12.77 9.04
C ILE A 250 -12.97 -11.92 8.98
N GLY A 251 -13.87 -12.05 9.97
CA GLY A 251 -15.09 -11.23 10.03
C GLY A 251 -14.80 -9.73 10.05
N GLY A 252 -13.76 -9.30 10.77
CA GLY A 252 -13.34 -7.89 10.81
C GLY A 252 -12.75 -7.41 9.49
N ILE A 253 -11.95 -8.25 8.82
CA ILE A 253 -11.38 -7.96 7.49
C ILE A 253 -12.53 -7.77 6.49
N LEU A 254 -13.45 -8.74 6.42
CA LEU A 254 -14.59 -8.68 5.51
C LEU A 254 -15.48 -7.45 5.81
N ALA A 255 -15.77 -7.17 7.08
CA ALA A 255 -16.58 -6.03 7.47
C ALA A 255 -15.94 -4.70 7.03
N GLU A 256 -14.62 -4.55 7.17
CA GLU A 256 -13.92 -3.35 6.75
C GLU A 256 -13.87 -3.22 5.22
N LEU A 257 -13.56 -4.30 4.50
CA LEU A 257 -13.54 -4.29 3.03
C LEU A 257 -14.92 -3.94 2.43
N ILE A 258 -16.01 -4.34 3.09
CA ILE A 258 -17.36 -4.01 2.63
C ILE A 258 -17.77 -2.59 3.06
N SER A 259 -17.57 -2.24 4.33
CA SER A 259 -18.19 -1.04 4.91
C SER A 259 -17.36 0.24 4.90
N ASP A 260 -16.04 0.15 4.71
CA ASP A 260 -15.20 1.33 4.80
C ASP A 260 -15.32 2.19 3.52
N PRO A 261 -15.65 3.49 3.61
CA PRO A 261 -15.85 4.35 2.44
C PRO A 261 -14.54 4.80 1.79
N HIS A 262 -13.39 4.69 2.48
CA HIS A 262 -12.10 5.17 1.96
C HIS A 262 -11.25 4.04 1.38
N ARG A 263 -11.36 2.83 1.92
CA ARG A 263 -10.52 1.65 1.56
C ARG A 263 -11.31 0.40 1.22
N GLY A 264 -12.63 0.47 1.26
CA GLY A 264 -13.55 -0.63 0.96
C GLY A 264 -14.59 -0.24 -0.08
N CYS A 265 -15.70 -0.96 -0.09
CA CYS A 265 -16.81 -0.72 -1.00
C CYS A 265 -17.77 0.40 -0.54
N GLY A 266 -17.63 0.92 0.69
CA GLY A 266 -18.46 2.00 1.22
C GLY A 266 -19.90 1.64 1.58
N TYR A 267 -20.22 0.36 1.74
CA TYR A 267 -21.57 -0.06 2.17
C TYR A 267 -21.84 0.37 3.63
N PRO A 268 -23.06 0.79 3.99
CA PRO A 268 -23.37 1.13 5.37
C PRO A 268 -23.13 -0.04 6.32
N ARG A 269 -22.46 0.21 7.46
CA ARG A 269 -22.19 -0.84 8.45
C ARG A 269 -23.46 -1.44 9.08
N SER A 270 -24.60 -0.74 8.96
CA SER A 270 -25.93 -1.23 9.32
C SER A 270 -26.48 -2.33 8.41
N GLU A 271 -25.91 -2.50 7.21
CA GLU A 271 -26.27 -3.59 6.28
C GLU A 271 -25.49 -4.87 6.56
N LEU A 272 -24.50 -4.83 7.46
CA LEU A 272 -23.76 -6.00 7.91
C LEU A 272 -24.46 -6.64 9.10
N GLY A 273 -24.69 -7.94 8.99
CA GLY A 273 -25.28 -8.77 10.02
C GLY A 273 -24.30 -9.18 11.12
N SER A 274 -24.79 -10.05 12.01
CA SER A 274 -24.09 -10.40 13.26
C SER A 274 -22.87 -11.32 13.05
N SER A 275 -22.84 -12.09 11.95
CA SER A 275 -21.74 -13.01 11.62
C SER A 275 -20.39 -12.31 11.44
N PHE A 276 -20.40 -11.03 11.04
CA PHE A 276 -19.20 -10.22 10.90
C PHE A 276 -18.54 -9.88 12.25
N GLY A 277 -19.30 -9.91 13.34
CA GLY A 277 -18.82 -9.65 14.70
C GLY A 277 -18.27 -10.88 15.42
N LEU A 278 -18.26 -12.05 14.77
CA LEU A 278 -17.79 -13.28 15.41
C LEU A 278 -16.29 -13.21 15.74
N PRO A 279 -15.87 -13.70 16.92
CA PRO A 279 -14.46 -13.69 17.31
C PRO A 279 -13.64 -14.59 16.40
N THR A 280 -12.33 -14.32 16.26
CA THR A 280 -11.42 -15.12 15.42
C THR A 280 -11.40 -16.61 15.80
N THR A 281 -11.67 -16.95 17.06
CA THR A 281 -11.82 -18.34 17.51
C THR A 281 -12.98 -19.07 16.84
N ALA A 282 -14.09 -18.38 16.53
CA ALA A 282 -15.20 -18.97 15.79
C ALA A 282 -14.81 -19.30 14.34
N TRP A 283 -13.91 -18.49 13.75
CA TRP A 283 -13.33 -18.71 12.42
C TRP A 283 -12.21 -19.76 12.40
N GLY A 284 -11.58 -20.00 13.56
CA GLY A 284 -10.54 -21.01 13.76
C GLY A 284 -9.11 -20.59 13.41
N TYR A 285 -8.95 -19.53 12.62
CA TYR A 285 -7.69 -18.85 12.32
C TYR A 285 -7.97 -17.44 11.79
N GLY A 286 -6.94 -16.59 11.78
CA GLY A 286 -6.95 -15.29 11.11
C GLY A 286 -6.08 -15.29 9.86
N LEU A 287 -6.04 -14.14 9.17
CA LEU A 287 -5.22 -13.91 7.99
C LEU A 287 -4.24 -12.74 8.23
N SER A 288 -3.10 -12.78 7.55
CA SER A 288 -2.08 -11.74 7.59
C SER A 288 -1.61 -11.43 6.17
N PHE A 289 -1.87 -10.22 5.68
CA PHE A 289 -1.48 -9.77 4.35
C PHE A 289 -1.51 -8.26 4.21
N THR A 290 -0.87 -7.80 3.15
CA THR A 290 -0.88 -6.41 2.72
C THR A 290 -1.64 -6.31 1.41
N VAL A 291 -2.53 -5.32 1.30
CA VAL A 291 -3.11 -4.91 0.02
C VAL A 291 -2.25 -3.79 -0.53
N GLU A 292 -1.49 -4.11 -1.58
CA GLU A 292 -0.68 -3.17 -2.33
C GLU A 292 -1.36 -2.88 -3.68
N ALA A 293 -1.08 -1.71 -4.25
CA ALA A 293 -1.59 -1.25 -5.56
C ALA A 293 -3.11 -0.96 -5.63
N HIS A 294 -3.56 -0.48 -6.79
CA HIS A 294 -4.96 -0.23 -7.13
C HIS A 294 -5.74 -1.55 -7.34
N THR A 295 -5.72 -2.45 -6.36
CA THR A 295 -6.49 -3.69 -6.40
C THR A 295 -7.94 -3.40 -5.99
N PRO A 296 -8.96 -3.73 -6.82
CA PRO A 296 -10.35 -3.55 -6.43
C PRO A 296 -10.68 -4.31 -5.14
N ALA A 297 -11.40 -3.68 -4.22
CA ALA A 297 -11.78 -4.27 -2.94
C ALA A 297 -12.54 -5.60 -3.11
N GLU A 298 -13.33 -5.75 -4.18
CA GLU A 298 -14.04 -6.99 -4.51
C GLU A 298 -13.09 -8.17 -4.77
N THR A 299 -11.96 -7.95 -5.45
CA THR A 299 -10.97 -9.01 -5.68
C THR A 299 -10.38 -9.48 -4.37
N VAL A 300 -10.01 -8.54 -3.50
CA VAL A 300 -9.49 -8.86 -2.16
C VAL A 300 -10.55 -9.58 -1.33
N LEU A 301 -11.81 -9.15 -1.40
CA LEU A 301 -12.94 -9.79 -0.71
C LEU A 301 -13.08 -11.25 -1.14
N ARG A 302 -13.02 -11.55 -2.45
CA ARG A 302 -13.08 -12.91 -2.98
C ARG A 302 -11.90 -13.76 -2.53
N ASP A 303 -10.70 -13.21 -2.51
CA ASP A 303 -9.50 -13.92 -2.02
C ASP A 303 -9.59 -14.25 -0.53
N VAL A 304 -10.09 -13.31 0.28
CA VAL A 304 -10.34 -13.53 1.71
C VAL A 304 -11.41 -14.62 1.90
N LEU A 305 -12.53 -14.58 1.18
CA LEU A 305 -13.58 -15.61 1.24
C LEU A 305 -13.06 -17.00 0.81
N ARG A 306 -12.18 -17.06 -0.19
CA ARG A 306 -11.53 -18.30 -0.65
C ARG A 306 -10.55 -18.85 0.40
N ALA A 307 -9.67 -18.01 0.94
CA ALA A 307 -8.77 -18.39 2.02
C ALA A 307 -9.57 -18.86 3.25
N ALA A 308 -10.69 -18.18 3.51
CA ALA A 308 -11.63 -18.48 4.56
C ALA A 308 -12.67 -19.55 4.20
N ASP A 309 -12.63 -20.24 3.04
CA ASP A 309 -13.68 -21.18 2.58
C ASP A 309 -15.06 -20.89 3.19
N ALA A 310 -15.58 -19.73 2.79
CA ALA A 310 -16.78 -19.12 3.33
C ALA A 310 -17.64 -18.55 2.20
N VAL A 311 -18.94 -18.50 2.43
CA VAL A 311 -19.92 -17.90 1.54
C VAL A 311 -20.48 -16.63 2.16
N LEU A 312 -20.56 -15.58 1.35
CA LEU A 312 -21.27 -14.34 1.66
C LEU A 312 -22.67 -14.43 1.04
N TYR A 313 -23.71 -14.12 1.81
CA TYR A 313 -25.10 -14.14 1.34
C TYR A 313 -25.91 -13.03 2.02
N THR A 314 -27.06 -12.70 1.44
CA THR A 314 -28.04 -11.80 2.08
C THR A 314 -29.07 -12.64 2.82
N ASP A 315 -29.25 -12.42 4.11
CA ASP A 315 -30.29 -13.10 4.86
C ASP A 315 -31.68 -12.57 4.43
N PRO A 316 -32.60 -13.44 3.97
CA PRO A 316 -33.89 -13.01 3.44
C PRO A 316 -34.89 -12.55 4.52
N VAL A 317 -34.63 -12.82 5.80
CA VAL A 317 -35.48 -12.41 6.93
C VAL A 317 -35.06 -11.03 7.43
N THR A 318 -33.75 -10.81 7.59
CA THR A 318 -33.22 -9.53 8.11
C THR A 318 -32.86 -8.53 7.02
N GLY A 319 -32.63 -8.98 5.78
CA GLY A 319 -32.11 -8.18 4.68
C GLY A 319 -30.62 -7.83 4.80
N LEU A 320 -29.94 -8.33 5.84
CA LEU A 320 -28.54 -8.03 6.11
C LEU A 320 -27.61 -9.00 5.40
N LEU A 321 -26.43 -8.53 5.01
CA LEU A 321 -25.36 -9.40 4.59
C LEU A 321 -24.88 -10.23 5.77
N GLU A 322 -24.70 -11.53 5.56
CA GLU A 322 -24.17 -12.48 6.53
C GLU A 322 -23.11 -13.36 5.84
N VAL A 323 -22.18 -13.89 6.62
CA VAL A 323 -21.13 -14.80 6.14
C VAL A 323 -21.18 -16.12 6.89
N CYS A 324 -21.07 -17.23 6.15
CA CYS A 324 -21.00 -18.57 6.70
C CYS A 324 -19.70 -19.26 6.28
N ALA A 325 -18.92 -19.73 7.26
CA ALA A 325 -17.71 -20.51 6.99
C ALA A 325 -18.04 -22.01 6.88
N HIS A 326 -17.55 -22.68 5.84
CA HIS A 326 -17.88 -24.09 5.59
C HIS A 326 -17.08 -25.08 6.45
N ARG A 327 -16.54 -24.72 7.62
CA ARG A 327 -15.51 -25.50 8.32
C ARG A 327 -15.98 -26.84 8.89
N GLY A 328 -15.04 -27.79 8.98
CA GLY A 328 -15.21 -29.07 9.68
C GLY A 328 -14.62 -29.13 11.09
N PRO A 329 -14.76 -30.29 11.77
CA PRO A 329 -14.30 -30.46 13.14
C PRO A 329 -12.76 -30.47 13.18
N GLY A 330 -12.16 -29.63 14.03
CA GLY A 330 -10.69 -29.50 14.18
C GLY A 330 -10.10 -28.14 13.80
N PHE A 331 -10.91 -27.22 13.26
CA PHE A 331 -10.47 -25.83 13.02
C PHE A 331 -10.59 -24.91 14.24
N GLY A 332 -11.10 -25.35 15.40
CA GLY A 332 -10.96 -24.62 16.67
C GLY A 332 -12.14 -23.77 17.14
N GLY A 333 -13.37 -24.06 16.72
CA GLY A 333 -14.54 -23.37 17.29
C GLY A 333 -15.91 -23.92 16.89
N PHE A 334 -16.04 -24.52 15.71
CA PHE A 334 -17.31 -25.11 15.27
C PHE A 334 -17.33 -26.60 15.57
N GLN A 335 -17.96 -26.96 16.68
CA GLN A 335 -18.52 -28.30 16.83
C GLN A 335 -19.80 -28.29 16.01
N TRP A 336 -19.91 -29.17 15.01
CA TRP A 336 -21.23 -29.65 14.62
C TRP A 336 -21.95 -29.95 15.92
N GLY A 337 -22.97 -29.17 16.29
CA GLY A 337 -23.87 -29.58 17.36
C GLY A 337 -24.21 -31.01 17.00
N THR A 338 -23.75 -31.95 17.84
CA THR A 338 -23.72 -33.41 17.63
C THR A 338 -24.71 -33.82 16.57
N LEU A 339 -24.31 -34.51 15.49
CA LEU A 339 -25.14 -34.94 14.33
C LEU A 339 -26.66 -35.07 14.59
N ALA A 340 -27.04 -35.54 15.78
CA ALA A 340 -28.36 -35.45 16.40
C ALA A 340 -29.15 -34.10 16.34
N GLY A 341 -28.50 -32.94 16.12
CA GLY A 341 -29.16 -31.63 16.07
C GLY A 341 -29.40 -31.06 14.68
N LEU A 342 -28.97 -31.76 13.62
CA LEU A 342 -29.16 -31.31 12.25
C LEU A 342 -30.62 -31.45 11.82
N LEU A 343 -31.09 -30.53 10.99
CA LEU A 343 -32.39 -30.66 10.33
C LEU A 343 -32.41 -31.95 9.51
N ASP A 344 -33.40 -32.78 9.73
CA ASP A 344 -33.59 -34.03 9.02
C ASP A 344 -34.55 -33.84 7.84
N LEU A 345 -34.00 -33.81 6.63
CA LEU A 345 -34.79 -33.78 5.40
C LEU A 345 -35.08 -35.22 4.95
N ASN A 346 -36.35 -35.60 5.03
CA ASN A 346 -36.85 -36.95 4.84
C ASN A 346 -38.19 -36.94 4.06
N PRO A 347 -38.78 -38.09 3.70
CA PRO A 347 -39.99 -38.12 2.87
C PRO A 347 -41.20 -37.35 3.43
N SER A 348 -41.22 -37.01 4.73
CA SER A 348 -42.32 -36.24 5.35
C SER A 348 -42.24 -34.73 5.08
N ASN A 349 -41.05 -34.20 4.76
CA ASN A 349 -40.83 -32.76 4.57
C ASN A 349 -40.13 -32.42 3.24
N THR A 350 -39.75 -33.42 2.45
CA THR A 350 -39.17 -33.30 1.11
C THR A 350 -40.09 -33.92 0.05
N LEU A 351 -40.67 -33.09 -0.80
CA LEU A 351 -41.63 -33.48 -1.84
C LEU A 351 -40.95 -34.11 -3.06
N ALA A 352 -39.83 -33.56 -3.49
CA ALA A 352 -39.03 -34.08 -4.59
C ALA A 352 -37.54 -33.99 -4.25
N CYS A 353 -36.78 -34.98 -4.71
CA CYS A 353 -35.33 -35.04 -4.54
C CYS A 353 -34.72 -35.54 -5.85
N GLU A 354 -34.03 -34.65 -6.55
CA GLU A 354 -33.18 -35.00 -7.67
C GLU A 354 -31.78 -35.28 -7.14
N TRP A 355 -31.30 -36.51 -7.31
CA TRP A 355 -30.01 -36.94 -6.82
C TRP A 355 -29.07 -37.23 -7.98
N THR A 356 -27.91 -36.60 -7.98
CA THR A 356 -26.79 -36.94 -8.85
C THR A 356 -25.76 -37.70 -8.03
N ALA A 357 -25.56 -38.96 -8.39
CA ALA A 357 -24.60 -39.83 -7.72
C ALA A 357 -23.18 -39.26 -7.84
N PRO A 358 -22.30 -39.53 -6.85
CA PRO A 358 -20.92 -39.09 -6.90
C PRO A 358 -20.20 -39.58 -8.16
N GLU A 359 -19.62 -38.67 -8.93
CA GLU A 359 -18.69 -39.02 -10.01
C GLU A 359 -17.28 -39.26 -9.44
N PRO A 360 -16.41 -40.03 -10.13
CA PRO A 360 -15.03 -40.21 -9.70
C PRO A 360 -14.37 -38.84 -9.48
N ALA A 361 -13.85 -38.64 -8.27
CA ALA A 361 -13.28 -37.36 -7.86
C ALA A 361 -12.16 -36.92 -8.83
N SER A 362 -11.95 -35.61 -8.92
CA SER A 362 -10.86 -34.97 -9.67
C SER A 362 -9.56 -35.78 -9.61
N ARG A 363 -8.79 -35.95 -10.69
CA ARG A 363 -7.56 -36.79 -10.67
C ARG A 363 -6.45 -36.31 -9.73
N PHE A 364 -6.56 -35.12 -9.13
CA PHE A 364 -5.53 -34.60 -8.22
C PHE A 364 -5.45 -35.43 -6.92
N ASN A 365 -4.27 -35.97 -6.65
CA ASN A 365 -3.97 -36.76 -5.44
C ASN A 365 -2.91 -36.09 -4.54
N GLN A 366 -2.46 -34.89 -4.93
CA GLN A 366 -1.58 -34.03 -4.15
C GLN A 366 -1.99 -32.55 -4.31
N VAL A 367 -1.90 -31.78 -3.22
CA VAL A 367 -2.04 -30.31 -3.21
C VAL A 367 -0.73 -29.71 -2.73
N ARG A 368 -0.20 -28.74 -3.47
CA ARG A 368 0.93 -27.91 -3.05
C ARG A 368 0.40 -26.50 -2.77
N LEU A 369 0.32 -26.14 -1.50
CA LEU A 369 -0.18 -24.85 -1.04
C LEU A 369 0.97 -23.93 -0.70
N ALA A 370 1.08 -22.82 -1.43
CA ALA A 370 2.04 -21.77 -1.13
C ALA A 370 1.45 -20.73 -0.16
N TYR A 371 2.25 -20.30 0.80
CA TYR A 371 1.89 -19.33 1.84
C TYR A 371 3.09 -18.48 2.25
N VAL A 372 2.90 -17.44 3.06
CA VAL A 372 3.98 -16.58 3.56
C VAL A 372 4.22 -16.90 5.03
N ASP A 373 5.36 -17.48 5.38
CA ASP A 373 5.63 -17.88 6.76
C ASP A 373 6.29 -16.76 7.56
N ARG A 374 5.58 -16.30 8.59
CA ARG A 374 6.09 -15.32 9.55
C ARG A 374 7.30 -15.84 10.32
N ALA A 375 7.32 -17.12 10.69
CA ALA A 375 8.41 -17.69 11.49
C ALA A 375 9.72 -17.78 10.68
N GLN A 376 9.62 -17.95 9.36
CA GLN A 376 10.76 -18.00 8.43
C GLN A 376 11.00 -16.63 7.75
N GLY A 377 10.89 -15.53 8.50
CA GLY A 377 11.26 -14.20 8.01
C GLY A 377 10.35 -13.61 6.93
N PHE A 378 9.06 -14.00 6.93
CA PHE A 378 8.07 -13.60 5.90
C PHE A 378 8.49 -14.04 4.50
N THR A 379 9.01 -15.26 4.38
CA THR A 379 9.38 -15.88 3.10
C THR A 379 8.26 -16.77 2.59
N ARG A 380 8.22 -16.98 1.27
CA ARG A 380 7.23 -17.85 0.65
C ARG A 380 7.60 -19.31 0.88
N GLN A 381 6.71 -20.05 1.52
CA GLN A 381 6.86 -21.45 1.89
C GLN A 381 5.80 -22.29 1.17
N VAL A 382 6.05 -23.60 1.01
CA VAL A 382 5.08 -24.52 0.39
C VAL A 382 4.81 -25.70 1.30
N VAL A 383 3.54 -25.91 1.63
CA VAL A 383 3.06 -27.14 2.26
C VAL A 383 2.51 -28.07 1.18
N THR A 384 2.97 -29.31 1.18
CA THR A 384 2.47 -30.35 0.30
C THR A 384 1.61 -31.32 1.10
N ALA A 385 0.33 -31.45 0.75
CA ALA A 385 -0.56 -32.49 1.24
C ALA A 385 -0.69 -33.57 0.16
N THR A 386 -0.48 -34.85 0.53
CA THR A 386 -0.53 -35.99 -0.40
C THR A 386 -1.48 -37.05 0.11
N HIS A 387 -2.30 -37.63 -0.76
CA HIS A 387 -3.17 -38.75 -0.43
C HIS A 387 -2.53 -40.07 -0.89
N GLY A 388 -1.76 -40.70 0.00
CA GLY A 388 -0.94 -41.87 -0.29
C GLY A 388 -1.70 -43.05 -0.93
N PRO A 389 -2.89 -43.45 -0.41
CA PRO A 389 -3.66 -44.54 -1.01
C PRO A 389 -4.09 -44.29 -2.46
N ARG A 390 -4.28 -43.02 -2.82
CA ARG A 390 -4.70 -42.66 -4.18
C ARG A 390 -3.52 -42.55 -5.13
N VAL A 391 -2.38 -42.05 -4.66
CA VAL A 391 -1.11 -42.15 -5.41
C VAL A 391 -0.80 -43.61 -5.74
N ALA A 392 -1.02 -44.54 -4.80
CA ALA A 392 -0.84 -45.97 -5.05
C ALA A 392 -1.83 -46.55 -6.06
N ALA A 393 -3.08 -46.07 -6.07
CA ALA A 393 -4.11 -46.49 -7.02
C ALA A 393 -3.88 -45.94 -8.44
N ASP A 394 -3.46 -44.67 -8.55
CA ASP A 394 -3.20 -44.00 -9.83
C ASP A 394 -1.84 -44.39 -10.43
N GLY A 395 -0.88 -44.79 -9.59
CA GLY A 395 0.49 -45.13 -10.00
C GLY A 395 1.39 -43.92 -10.24
N GLU A 396 0.87 -42.70 -10.09
CA GLU A 396 1.61 -41.44 -10.26
C GLU A 396 1.11 -40.35 -9.30
N ILE A 397 1.95 -39.32 -9.09
CA ILE A 397 1.57 -38.13 -8.33
C ILE A 397 1.01 -37.09 -9.29
N ILE A 398 -0.25 -36.72 -9.08
CA ILE A 398 -0.96 -35.70 -9.84
C ILE A 398 -1.24 -34.54 -8.89
N ALA A 399 -0.46 -33.46 -9.03
CA ALA A 399 -0.48 -32.33 -8.12
C ALA A 399 -1.25 -31.13 -8.68
N ILE A 400 -1.92 -30.39 -7.79
CA ILE A 400 -2.43 -29.04 -8.06
C ILE A 400 -1.72 -28.02 -7.17
N ASP A 401 -1.38 -26.88 -7.75
CA ASP A 401 -0.76 -25.74 -7.06
C ASP A 401 -1.83 -24.72 -6.66
N ILE A 402 -1.83 -24.34 -5.38
CA ILE A 402 -2.76 -23.35 -4.82
C ILE A 402 -1.94 -22.28 -4.10
N ASP A 403 -2.28 -21.02 -4.35
CA ASP A 403 -1.65 -19.87 -3.70
C ASP A 403 -2.57 -19.26 -2.65
N MET A 404 -2.06 -19.12 -1.42
CA MET A 404 -2.77 -18.54 -0.28
C MET A 404 -1.80 -17.64 0.50
N PRO A 405 -1.33 -16.52 -0.08
CA PRO A 405 -0.31 -15.66 0.53
C PRO A 405 -0.80 -14.99 1.82
N MET A 406 -2.12 -14.97 2.06
CA MET A 406 -2.76 -14.42 3.25
C MET A 406 -2.60 -15.29 4.51
N ILE A 407 -2.08 -16.52 4.38
CA ILE A 407 -1.84 -17.42 5.50
C ILE A 407 -0.43 -17.20 6.03
N GLY A 408 -0.32 -16.78 7.29
CA GLY A 408 0.94 -16.41 7.95
C GLY A 408 1.67 -17.54 8.70
N ARG A 409 1.04 -18.73 8.82
CA ARG A 409 1.47 -19.80 9.76
C ARG A 409 1.42 -21.18 9.15
N GLU A 410 2.47 -21.97 9.38
CA GLU A 410 2.58 -23.36 8.91
C GLU A 410 1.41 -24.25 9.36
N ALA A 411 1.05 -24.19 10.66
CA ALA A 411 -0.03 -25.01 11.21
C ALA A 411 -1.41 -24.71 10.57
N VAL A 412 -1.63 -23.47 10.12
CA VAL A 412 -2.85 -23.10 9.37
C VAL A 412 -2.73 -23.60 7.93
N ALA A 413 -1.58 -23.38 7.28
CA ALA A 413 -1.31 -23.81 5.91
C ALA A 413 -1.47 -25.33 5.74
N ARG A 414 -0.99 -26.15 6.69
CA ARG A 414 -1.21 -27.61 6.71
C ARG A 414 -2.69 -27.98 6.74
N ARG A 415 -3.45 -27.39 7.66
CA ARG A 415 -4.89 -27.64 7.78
C ARG A 415 -5.66 -27.23 6.52
N VAL A 416 -5.30 -26.10 5.91
CA VAL A 416 -5.91 -25.63 4.66
C VAL A 416 -5.51 -26.52 3.49
N ALA A 417 -4.24 -26.94 3.36
CA ALA A 417 -3.81 -27.86 2.31
C ALA A 417 -4.53 -29.22 2.40
N GLU A 418 -4.73 -29.74 3.62
CA GLU A 418 -5.54 -30.93 3.84
C GLU A 418 -7.00 -30.73 3.44
N ARG A 419 -7.61 -29.58 3.78
CA ARG A 419 -8.97 -29.22 3.38
C ARG A 419 -9.12 -29.26 1.86
N GLU A 420 -8.24 -28.57 1.14
CA GLU A 420 -8.25 -28.52 -0.32
C GLU A 420 -8.08 -29.92 -0.92
N LEU A 421 -7.15 -30.73 -0.38
CA LEU A 421 -6.94 -32.09 -0.87
C LEU A 421 -8.15 -32.99 -0.61
N ARG A 422 -8.81 -32.89 0.55
CA ARG A 422 -10.04 -33.66 0.84
C ARG A 422 -11.13 -33.35 -0.19
N ALA A 423 -11.32 -32.09 -0.55
CA ALA A 423 -12.29 -31.69 -1.56
C ALA A 423 -11.97 -32.25 -2.96
N GLN A 424 -10.70 -32.50 -3.29
CA GLN A 424 -10.28 -33.07 -4.57
C GLN A 424 -10.38 -34.60 -4.63
N VAL A 425 -10.21 -35.29 -3.50
CA VAL A 425 -10.12 -36.76 -3.45
C VAL A 425 -11.48 -37.41 -3.20
N LEU A 426 -12.42 -36.71 -2.56
CA LEU A 426 -13.73 -37.25 -2.23
C LEU A 426 -14.69 -37.16 -3.43
N PRO A 427 -15.31 -38.28 -3.84
CA PRO A 427 -16.43 -38.22 -4.77
C PRO A 427 -17.66 -37.72 -4.00
N LEU A 428 -18.17 -36.54 -4.35
CA LEU A 428 -19.31 -35.91 -3.67
C LEU A 428 -20.57 -36.00 -4.52
N GLY A 429 -21.66 -36.51 -3.93
CA GLY A 429 -22.98 -36.49 -4.56
C GLY A 429 -23.66 -35.13 -4.42
N LYS A 430 -24.55 -34.80 -5.35
CA LYS A 430 -25.32 -33.54 -5.37
C LYS A 430 -26.81 -33.84 -5.28
N ALA A 431 -27.56 -32.99 -4.58
CA ALA A 431 -29.00 -33.08 -4.46
C ALA A 431 -29.65 -31.72 -4.73
N THR A 432 -30.76 -31.73 -5.48
CA THR A 432 -31.70 -30.62 -5.57
C THR A 432 -33.01 -31.07 -4.96
N LEU A 433 -33.42 -30.41 -3.88
CA LEU A 433 -34.53 -30.82 -3.02
C LEU A 433 -35.65 -29.79 -3.09
N LYS A 434 -36.86 -30.23 -3.46
CA LYS A 434 -38.07 -29.43 -3.25
C LYS A 434 -38.68 -29.81 -1.91
N CYS A 435 -38.59 -28.93 -0.94
CA CYS A 435 -39.00 -29.14 0.44
C CYS A 435 -40.22 -28.29 0.81
N THR A 436 -40.85 -28.65 1.91
CA THR A 436 -41.84 -27.79 2.60
C THR A 436 -41.13 -26.64 3.34
N ARG A 437 -41.90 -25.72 3.92
CA ARG A 437 -41.38 -24.63 4.77
C ARG A 437 -40.57 -25.08 6.00
N ALA A 438 -40.51 -26.38 6.31
CA ALA A 438 -39.57 -26.92 7.31
C ALA A 438 -38.09 -26.60 6.98
N ALA A 439 -37.75 -26.44 5.70
CA ALA A 439 -36.40 -26.07 5.24
C ALA A 439 -36.15 -24.55 5.18
N ALA A 440 -37.13 -23.70 5.49
CA ALA A 440 -37.03 -22.24 5.31
C ALA A 440 -35.96 -21.56 6.20
N GLY A 441 -35.51 -22.24 7.26
CA GLY A 441 -34.41 -21.79 8.11
C GLY A 441 -33.01 -22.10 7.57
N LEU A 442 -32.89 -22.89 6.49
CA LEU A 442 -31.60 -23.15 5.86
C LEU A 442 -31.06 -21.89 5.17
N ARG A 443 -29.73 -21.78 5.14
CA ARG A 443 -28.97 -20.70 4.49
C ARG A 443 -27.83 -21.31 3.69
N PRO A 444 -27.27 -20.58 2.70
CA PRO A 444 -26.03 -20.99 2.06
C PRO A 444 -24.95 -21.33 3.10
N GLY A 445 -24.32 -22.49 2.92
CA GLY A 445 -23.31 -23.03 3.82
C GLY A 445 -23.84 -23.83 5.01
N SER A 446 -25.14 -23.77 5.33
CA SER A 446 -25.77 -24.61 6.36
C SER A 446 -25.64 -26.09 6.05
N VAL A 447 -25.76 -26.92 7.09
CA VAL A 447 -25.70 -28.38 6.96
C VAL A 447 -26.97 -29.02 7.50
N PHE A 448 -27.40 -30.09 6.84
CA PHE A 448 -28.56 -30.88 7.20
C PHE A 448 -28.31 -32.36 6.93
N ARG A 449 -29.18 -33.21 7.43
CA ARG A 449 -29.15 -34.65 7.20
C ARG A 449 -30.20 -35.03 6.17
N LEU A 450 -29.79 -35.78 5.14
CA LEU A 450 -30.64 -36.27 4.07
C LEU A 450 -30.93 -37.76 4.26
N ASN A 451 -32.21 -38.09 4.38
CA ASN A 451 -32.73 -39.46 4.48
C ASN A 451 -33.73 -39.72 3.36
N ARG A 452 -33.34 -40.48 2.33
CA ARG A 452 -34.17 -40.90 1.19
C ARG A 452 -34.03 -42.41 0.98
N PRO A 453 -34.81 -43.23 1.69
CA PRO A 453 -34.74 -44.68 1.60
C PRO A 453 -34.92 -45.22 0.16
N GLU A 454 -35.80 -44.59 -0.63
CA GLU A 454 -36.03 -44.95 -2.02
C GLU A 454 -34.84 -44.69 -2.95
N LEU A 455 -33.93 -43.80 -2.57
CA LEU A 455 -32.65 -43.54 -3.25
C LEU A 455 -31.46 -44.21 -2.54
N GLN A 456 -31.72 -45.04 -1.53
CA GLN A 456 -30.70 -45.67 -0.66
C GLN A 456 -29.80 -44.66 0.07
N LEU A 457 -30.28 -43.43 0.30
CA LEU A 457 -29.56 -42.42 1.07
C LEU A 457 -30.04 -42.49 2.52
N THR A 458 -29.16 -42.88 3.44
CA THR A 458 -29.44 -42.93 4.89
C THR A 458 -28.37 -42.15 5.64
N ASP A 459 -28.79 -41.22 6.49
CA ASP A 459 -27.94 -40.34 7.30
C ASP A 459 -26.84 -39.62 6.50
N VAL A 460 -27.14 -39.24 5.25
CA VAL A 460 -26.19 -38.54 4.39
C VAL A 460 -26.12 -37.07 4.81
N VAL A 461 -24.97 -36.61 5.25
CA VAL A 461 -24.77 -35.20 5.64
C VAL A 461 -24.54 -34.37 4.39
N MET A 462 -25.35 -33.33 4.23
CA MET A 462 -25.36 -32.46 3.06
C MET A 462 -25.11 -31.01 3.48
N ARG A 463 -24.36 -30.29 2.66
CA ARG A 463 -24.13 -28.86 2.76
C ARG A 463 -24.90 -28.11 1.69
N VAL A 464 -25.59 -27.08 2.12
CA VAL A 464 -26.38 -26.19 1.27
C VAL A 464 -25.45 -25.31 0.45
N LEU A 465 -25.64 -25.31 -0.87
CA LEU A 465 -25.00 -24.39 -1.81
C LEU A 465 -25.88 -23.14 -1.98
N ASP A 466 -27.18 -23.35 -2.20
CA ASP A 466 -28.15 -22.28 -2.41
C ASP A 466 -29.54 -22.66 -1.88
N VAL A 467 -30.34 -21.64 -1.55
CA VAL A 467 -31.72 -21.80 -1.07
C VAL A 467 -32.63 -20.79 -1.76
N ASP A 468 -33.60 -21.28 -2.50
CA ASP A 468 -34.70 -20.48 -3.05
C ASP A 468 -35.95 -20.65 -2.18
N LEU A 469 -36.37 -19.56 -1.53
CA LEU A 469 -37.56 -19.51 -0.67
C LEU A 469 -38.88 -19.35 -1.45
N GLY A 470 -38.80 -19.19 -2.77
CA GLY A 470 -39.94 -18.92 -3.65
C GLY A 470 -40.55 -17.54 -3.45
N ALA A 471 -41.53 -17.22 -4.30
CA ALA A 471 -42.29 -15.98 -4.20
C ALA A 471 -43.21 -15.97 -2.95
N PRO A 472 -43.64 -14.78 -2.48
CA PRO A 472 -44.64 -14.68 -1.41
C PRO A 472 -45.91 -15.48 -1.76
N GLY A 473 -46.26 -16.47 -0.93
CA GLY A 473 -47.39 -17.37 -1.15
C GLY A 473 -47.03 -18.75 -1.70
N ASP A 474 -45.77 -18.97 -2.13
CA ASP A 474 -45.30 -20.34 -2.38
C ASP A 474 -45.15 -21.09 -1.06
N GLU A 475 -45.56 -22.34 -1.02
CA GLU A 475 -45.44 -23.21 0.17
C GLU A 475 -44.15 -24.04 0.16
N HIS A 476 -43.37 -23.93 -0.92
CA HIS A 476 -42.18 -24.73 -1.17
C HIS A 476 -40.89 -23.94 -1.01
N VAL A 477 -39.82 -24.67 -0.70
CA VAL A 477 -38.43 -24.18 -0.68
C VAL A 477 -37.60 -25.11 -1.53
N VAL A 478 -36.79 -24.58 -2.44
CA VAL A 478 -35.83 -25.35 -3.22
C VAL A 478 -34.45 -25.21 -2.58
N VAL A 479 -33.79 -26.35 -2.33
CA VAL A 479 -32.48 -26.41 -1.71
C VAL A 479 -31.53 -27.15 -2.63
N ASP A 480 -30.49 -26.47 -3.08
CA ASP A 480 -29.37 -27.08 -3.79
C ASP A 480 -28.27 -27.42 -2.78
N ALA A 481 -27.82 -28.66 -2.80
CA ALA A 481 -26.88 -29.18 -1.81
C ALA A 481 -25.87 -30.16 -2.40
N ILE A 482 -24.72 -30.24 -1.75
CA ILE A 482 -23.65 -31.21 -2.04
C ILE A 482 -23.34 -32.00 -0.78
N GLN A 483 -22.87 -33.25 -0.92
CA GLN A 483 -22.38 -34.01 0.23
C GLN A 483 -21.28 -33.23 0.95
N ASP A 484 -21.37 -33.17 2.27
CA ASP A 484 -20.38 -32.46 3.07
C ASP A 484 -19.09 -33.28 3.17
N HIS A 485 -18.00 -32.75 2.62
CA HIS A 485 -16.71 -33.44 2.61
C HIS A 485 -16.06 -33.53 4.00
N TYR A 486 -16.51 -32.74 4.98
CA TYR A 486 -16.04 -32.83 6.36
C TYR A 486 -16.74 -33.93 7.17
N ALA A 487 -17.97 -34.28 6.79
CA ALA A 487 -18.69 -35.42 7.34
C ALA A 487 -18.18 -36.77 6.80
N LEU A 488 -17.54 -36.76 5.63
CA LEU A 488 -16.93 -37.95 5.03
C LEU A 488 -15.54 -38.21 5.62
N GLY A 489 -15.30 -39.45 6.07
CA GLY A 489 -14.00 -39.87 6.58
C GLY A 489 -12.98 -40.04 5.46
N VAL A 490 -11.87 -39.30 5.50
CA VAL A 490 -10.70 -39.49 4.62
C VAL A 490 -9.48 -39.86 5.46
N SER A 491 -8.81 -40.94 5.09
CA SER A 491 -7.61 -41.44 5.78
C SER A 491 -6.41 -41.48 4.83
N GLY A 492 -5.19 -41.41 5.36
CA GLY A 492 -3.97 -41.54 4.55
C GLY A 492 -3.50 -40.25 3.86
N ILE A 493 -3.95 -39.09 4.34
CA ILE A 493 -3.36 -37.79 3.97
C ILE A 493 -2.11 -37.55 4.81
N THR A 494 -1.00 -37.22 4.16
CA THR A 494 0.26 -36.82 4.81
C THR A 494 0.68 -35.43 4.35
N THR A 495 1.11 -34.58 5.27
CA THR A 495 1.61 -33.23 4.97
C THR A 495 3.12 -33.13 5.18
N ALA A 496 3.84 -32.54 4.25
CA ALA A 496 5.24 -32.17 4.37
C ALA A 496 5.43 -30.68 4.04
N VAL A 497 6.42 -30.05 4.65
CA VAL A 497 6.75 -28.64 4.39
C VAL A 497 8.15 -28.60 3.82
N THR A 498 8.29 -27.91 2.70
CA THR A 498 9.58 -27.68 2.06
C THR A 498 9.69 -26.21 1.77
N GLU A 499 10.86 -25.65 2.03
CA GLU A 499 11.17 -24.32 1.53
C GLU A 499 11.12 -24.36 0.00
N ARG A 500 10.28 -23.51 -0.58
CA ARG A 500 10.51 -23.15 -1.97
C ARG A 500 11.73 -22.25 -1.93
N SER A 501 12.91 -22.82 -2.16
CA SER A 501 14.04 -22.01 -2.61
C SER A 501 13.50 -21.08 -3.68
N PRO A 502 13.81 -19.76 -3.65
CA PRO A 502 13.57 -18.95 -4.84
C PRO A 502 14.14 -19.78 -5.99
N SER A 503 13.34 -20.01 -7.03
CA SER A 503 13.74 -20.84 -8.18
C SER A 503 15.22 -20.60 -8.45
N PRO A 504 16.05 -21.66 -8.63
CA PRO A 504 17.48 -21.46 -8.84
C PRO A 504 17.62 -20.33 -9.83
N THR A 505 18.35 -19.28 -9.43
CA THR A 505 18.69 -18.17 -10.31
C THR A 505 19.04 -18.79 -11.65
N PRO A 506 18.29 -18.51 -12.74
CA PRO A 506 18.64 -19.06 -14.03
C PRO A 506 20.10 -18.68 -14.25
N ALA A 507 20.95 -19.69 -14.46
CA ALA A 507 22.38 -19.51 -14.66
C ALA A 507 22.58 -18.35 -15.63
N ALA A 508 23.09 -17.21 -15.12
CA ALA A 508 23.19 -15.90 -15.79
C ALA A 508 22.49 -15.88 -17.16
N GLY A 509 21.16 -15.96 -17.13
CA GLY A 509 20.37 -15.83 -18.33
C GLY A 509 20.63 -14.44 -18.90
N VAL A 510 20.77 -14.36 -20.21
CA VAL A 510 20.80 -13.08 -20.94
C VAL A 510 19.57 -12.27 -20.51
N GLU A 511 19.78 -11.23 -19.70
CA GLU A 511 18.70 -10.51 -19.02
C GLU A 511 18.02 -9.54 -20.01
N THR A 512 16.79 -9.82 -20.42
CA THR A 512 16.06 -8.91 -21.31
C THR A 512 15.97 -7.51 -20.70
N PRO A 513 16.30 -6.43 -21.44
CA PRO A 513 16.16 -5.08 -20.93
C PRO A 513 14.73 -4.82 -20.43
N ILE A 514 14.60 -4.21 -19.26
CA ILE A 514 13.30 -3.87 -18.67
C ILE A 514 12.95 -2.45 -19.12
N VAL A 515 11.78 -2.28 -19.74
CA VAL A 515 11.27 -0.97 -20.15
C VAL A 515 10.07 -0.61 -19.29
N ASN A 516 10.17 0.50 -18.54
CA ASN A 516 9.05 1.06 -17.78
C ASN A 516 8.53 2.32 -18.48
N GLU A 517 7.23 2.40 -18.67
CA GLU A 517 6.54 3.54 -19.27
C GLU A 517 6.04 4.51 -18.18
N TYR A 518 6.32 5.79 -18.34
CA TYR A 518 5.78 6.87 -17.51
C TYR A 518 5.10 7.89 -18.42
N THR A 519 3.85 8.22 -18.15
CA THR A 519 3.07 9.11 -18.99
C THR A 519 2.68 10.36 -18.22
N SER A 520 2.69 11.49 -18.90
CA SER A 520 2.13 12.74 -18.38
C SER A 520 1.37 13.43 -19.49
N GLN A 521 0.27 14.09 -19.13
CA GLN A 521 -0.60 14.74 -20.09
C GLN A 521 -0.94 16.15 -19.60
N THR A 522 -0.74 17.15 -20.44
CA THR A 522 -1.26 18.51 -20.26
C THR A 522 -2.51 18.69 -21.11
N ALA A 523 -3.14 19.86 -21.04
CA ALA A 523 -4.33 20.16 -21.85
C ALA A 523 -4.10 19.97 -23.36
N THR A 524 -2.87 20.11 -23.86
CA THR A 524 -2.56 20.08 -25.31
C THR A 524 -1.47 19.08 -25.71
N VAL A 525 -0.75 18.47 -24.77
CA VAL A 525 0.41 17.62 -25.06
C VAL A 525 0.41 16.35 -24.20
N GLY A 526 0.61 15.19 -24.84
CA GLY A 526 0.95 13.93 -24.19
C GLY A 526 2.45 13.69 -24.24
N THR A 527 3.06 13.34 -23.10
CA THR A 527 4.50 13.04 -22.99
C THR A 527 4.68 11.63 -22.43
N LEU A 528 5.46 10.82 -23.14
CA LEU A 528 5.91 9.49 -22.73
C LEU A 528 7.38 9.56 -22.33
N THR A 529 7.72 9.11 -21.13
CA THR A 529 9.09 8.85 -20.70
C THR A 529 9.29 7.35 -20.51
N LEU A 530 10.26 6.78 -21.20
CA LEU A 530 10.70 5.39 -21.06
C LEU A 530 11.92 5.34 -20.14
N SER A 531 11.88 4.50 -19.12
CA SER A 531 13.05 4.13 -18.34
C SER A 531 13.51 2.75 -18.79
N VAL A 532 14.65 2.70 -19.47
CA VAL A 532 15.22 1.45 -19.98
C VAL A 532 16.32 1.00 -19.02
N GLN A 533 16.06 -0.08 -18.30
CA GLN A 533 17.04 -0.73 -17.44
C GLN A 533 17.70 -1.86 -18.22
N ASP A 534 18.96 -1.64 -18.57
CA ASP A 534 19.76 -2.58 -19.34
C ASP A 534 21.09 -2.83 -18.63
N PRO A 535 21.12 -3.74 -17.64
CA PRO A 535 22.32 -4.03 -16.86
C PRO A 535 23.46 -4.65 -17.67
N GLN A 536 23.21 -5.06 -18.93
CA GLN A 536 24.19 -5.69 -19.81
C GLN A 536 24.59 -4.81 -21.01
N GLU A 537 24.09 -3.58 -21.11
CA GLU A 537 24.40 -2.60 -22.17
C GLU A 537 24.23 -3.16 -23.61
N ARG A 538 23.14 -3.88 -23.86
CA ARG A 538 22.81 -4.52 -25.14
C ARG A 538 21.77 -3.79 -25.97
N VAL A 539 21.16 -2.71 -25.47
CA VAL A 539 20.22 -1.85 -26.21
C VAL A 539 20.97 -1.08 -27.29
N THR A 540 20.52 -1.23 -28.54
CA THR A 540 21.12 -0.60 -29.72
C THR A 540 20.33 0.62 -30.20
N ALA A 541 19.01 0.65 -29.99
CA ALA A 541 18.16 1.78 -30.35
C ALA A 541 16.91 1.89 -29.46
N VAL A 542 16.44 3.11 -29.25
CA VAL A 542 15.14 3.40 -28.63
C VAL A 542 14.44 4.42 -29.52
N GLU A 543 13.31 4.04 -30.10
CA GLU A 543 12.60 4.83 -31.11
C GLU A 543 11.14 5.03 -30.72
N VAL A 544 10.56 6.15 -31.15
CA VAL A 544 9.15 6.50 -30.97
C VAL A 544 8.51 6.90 -32.29
N ALA A 545 7.22 6.62 -32.42
CA ALA A 545 6.36 7.09 -33.49
C ALA A 545 5.08 7.68 -32.88
N THR A 546 4.63 8.81 -33.39
CA THR A 546 3.54 9.59 -32.78
C THR A 546 2.35 9.67 -33.73
N GLN A 547 1.15 9.70 -33.17
CA GLN A 547 -0.09 9.88 -33.91
C GLN A 547 -0.98 10.86 -33.15
N SER A 548 -1.26 12.02 -33.76
CA SER A 548 -2.22 12.97 -33.20
C SER A 548 -3.64 12.60 -33.64
N GLY A 549 -4.51 12.23 -32.71
CA GLY A 549 -5.88 11.78 -32.99
C GLY A 549 -5.95 10.68 -34.06
N ARG A 550 -6.70 10.95 -35.13
CA ARG A 550 -6.80 10.07 -36.31
C ARG A 550 -5.82 10.41 -37.46
N GLY A 551 -4.83 11.25 -37.19
CA GLY A 551 -3.80 11.65 -38.15
C GLY A 551 -2.92 10.47 -38.60
N ALA A 552 -2.04 10.73 -39.58
CA ALA A 552 -1.03 9.77 -39.99
C ALA A 552 -0.04 9.51 -38.84
N VAL A 553 0.36 8.25 -38.67
CA VAL A 553 1.44 7.87 -37.75
C VAL A 553 2.76 8.41 -38.33
N SER A 554 3.56 9.07 -37.51
CA SER A 554 4.87 9.57 -37.92
C SER A 554 5.82 8.41 -38.27
N ALA A 555 6.89 8.70 -39.01
CA ALA A 555 8.01 7.77 -39.10
C ALA A 555 8.59 7.49 -37.71
N TRP A 556 9.19 6.30 -37.54
CA TRP A 556 9.99 5.98 -36.37
C TRP A 556 11.19 6.94 -36.30
N MET A 557 11.40 7.53 -35.14
CA MET A 557 12.51 8.45 -34.87
C MET A 557 13.16 8.08 -33.54
N ASP A 558 14.45 8.32 -33.41
CA ASP A 558 15.16 8.11 -32.13
C ASP A 558 14.49 8.93 -31.01
N ALA A 559 14.19 8.25 -29.92
CA ALA A 559 13.62 8.88 -28.74
C ALA A 559 14.67 9.81 -28.11
N THR A 560 14.23 10.98 -27.64
CA THR A 560 15.18 11.98 -27.10
C THR A 560 15.71 11.50 -25.76
N ALA A 561 17.02 11.27 -25.66
CA ALA A 561 17.67 10.87 -24.41
C ALA A 561 17.71 12.04 -23.40
N ILE A 562 17.43 11.75 -22.14
CA ILE A 562 17.48 12.73 -21.04
C ILE A 562 18.74 12.49 -20.20
N THR A 563 18.62 11.82 -19.05
CA THR A 563 19.71 11.51 -18.12
C THR A 563 19.36 10.18 -17.43
N GLY A 564 20.32 9.27 -17.33
CA GLY A 564 20.15 7.97 -16.66
C GLY A 564 19.24 6.97 -17.40
N SER A 565 19.59 6.60 -18.63
CA SER A 565 18.87 5.60 -19.45
C SER A 565 17.37 5.87 -19.63
N ARG A 566 17.01 7.17 -19.68
CA ARG A 566 15.64 7.64 -19.91
C ARG A 566 15.50 8.30 -21.27
N TYR A 567 14.40 7.98 -21.95
CA TYR A 567 14.08 8.46 -23.28
C TYR A 567 12.69 9.07 -23.29
N THR A 568 12.47 10.12 -24.08
CA THR A 568 11.16 10.78 -24.15
C THR A 568 10.60 10.87 -25.57
N GLY A 569 9.28 10.73 -25.67
CA GLY A 569 8.47 11.01 -26.85
C GLY A 569 7.34 11.97 -26.50
N ILE A 570 6.98 12.85 -27.42
CA ILE A 570 5.96 13.89 -27.20
C ILE A 570 4.98 13.88 -28.37
N VAL A 571 3.68 13.97 -28.08
CA VAL A 571 2.61 14.05 -29.08
C VAL A 571 1.68 15.21 -28.76
N THR A 572 1.31 15.98 -29.79
CA THR A 572 0.25 16.99 -29.67
C THR A 572 -1.11 16.29 -29.62
N LEU A 573 -1.96 16.68 -28.66
CA LEU A 573 -3.29 16.08 -28.48
C LEU A 573 -4.28 16.62 -29.51
N ASP A 574 -5.08 15.72 -30.07
CA ASP A 574 -6.23 16.10 -30.90
C ASP A 574 -7.44 16.40 -30.00
N PRO A 575 -8.23 17.44 -30.30
CA PRO A 575 -9.36 17.84 -29.45
C PRO A 575 -10.55 16.87 -29.49
N LEU A 576 -10.60 15.93 -30.42
CA LEU A 576 -11.77 15.06 -30.64
C LEU A 576 -11.45 13.57 -30.48
N ASN A 577 -10.19 13.16 -30.63
CA ASN A 577 -9.78 11.77 -30.65
C ASN A 577 -8.50 11.56 -29.83
N ALA A 578 -8.38 10.39 -29.20
CA ALA A 578 -7.19 10.03 -28.44
C ALA A 578 -5.94 10.01 -29.34
N SER A 579 -4.87 10.66 -28.88
CA SER A 579 -3.54 10.64 -29.51
C SER A 579 -2.72 9.46 -28.99
N ARG A 580 -1.71 9.01 -29.72
CA ARG A 580 -0.90 7.84 -29.38
C ARG A 580 0.59 8.09 -29.57
N ILE A 581 1.40 7.46 -28.71
CA ILE A 581 2.84 7.28 -28.92
C ILE A 581 3.13 5.79 -28.93
N ALA A 582 3.56 5.27 -30.07
CA ALA A 582 4.17 3.95 -30.18
C ALA A 582 5.66 4.07 -29.88
N TRP A 583 6.24 3.09 -29.21
CA TRP A 583 7.66 3.03 -28.91
C TRP A 583 8.21 1.63 -29.17
N ARG A 584 9.51 1.57 -29.48
CA ARG A 584 10.24 0.31 -29.57
C ARG A 584 11.67 0.46 -29.04
N VAL A 585 12.16 -0.59 -28.39
CA VAL A 585 13.52 -0.74 -27.88
C VAL A 585 14.16 -1.94 -28.54
N THR A 586 15.23 -1.70 -29.29
CA THR A 586 15.97 -2.73 -30.02
C THR A 586 17.22 -3.10 -29.22
N TYR A 587 17.50 -4.40 -29.07
CA TYR A 587 18.64 -4.91 -28.32
C TYR A 587 19.19 -6.20 -28.92
N THR A 588 20.47 -6.50 -28.69
CA THR A 588 21.10 -7.75 -29.15
C THR A 588 21.02 -8.83 -28.08
N ALA A 589 20.74 -10.08 -28.47
CA ALA A 589 20.71 -11.22 -27.58
C ALA A 589 21.21 -12.50 -28.31
N PRO A 590 21.84 -13.45 -27.62
CA PRO A 590 22.26 -14.71 -28.24
C PRO A 590 21.08 -15.46 -28.86
N GLY A 591 21.19 -15.75 -30.14
CA GLY A 591 20.28 -16.60 -30.90
C GLY A 591 20.44 -18.07 -30.55
N SER A 592 19.48 -18.90 -30.96
CA SER A 592 19.48 -20.34 -30.65
C SER A 592 20.68 -21.12 -31.24
N GLY A 593 21.44 -20.50 -32.15
CA GLY A 593 22.66 -21.05 -32.75
C GLY A 593 23.98 -20.47 -32.23
N GLY A 594 23.97 -19.61 -31.20
CA GLY A 594 25.18 -19.01 -30.61
C GLY A 594 25.71 -17.74 -31.30
N ALA A 595 25.00 -17.21 -32.30
CA ALA A 595 25.25 -15.88 -32.88
C ALA A 595 24.27 -14.86 -32.29
N ASP A 596 24.70 -13.62 -32.07
CA ASP A 596 23.81 -12.56 -31.57
C ASP A 596 22.73 -12.22 -32.62
N GLU A 597 21.48 -12.20 -32.16
CA GLU A 597 20.29 -11.83 -32.92
C GLU A 597 19.72 -10.51 -32.39
N GLU A 598 19.20 -9.69 -33.28
CA GLU A 598 18.49 -8.47 -32.93
C GLU A 598 17.06 -8.79 -32.47
N ARG A 599 16.65 -8.21 -31.35
CA ARG A 599 15.31 -8.36 -30.77
C ARG A 599 14.72 -6.99 -30.46
N VAL A 600 13.39 -6.93 -30.49
CA VAL A 600 12.64 -5.68 -30.30
C VAL A 600 11.60 -5.87 -29.20
N ILE A 601 11.51 -4.91 -28.28
CA ILE A 601 10.40 -4.73 -27.33
C ILE A 601 9.59 -3.54 -27.83
N GLU A 602 8.28 -3.68 -27.98
CA GLU A 602 7.41 -2.61 -28.48
C GLU A 602 6.20 -2.40 -27.58
N GLY A 603 5.70 -1.16 -27.57
CA GLY A 603 4.52 -0.77 -26.80
C GLY A 603 3.82 0.45 -27.42
N VAL A 604 2.58 0.68 -27.01
CA VAL A 604 1.79 1.83 -27.47
C VAL A 604 1.04 2.43 -26.30
N VAL A 605 1.26 3.72 -26.08
CA VAL A 605 0.57 4.53 -25.08
C VAL A 605 -0.46 5.41 -25.77
N ALA A 606 -1.67 5.45 -25.21
CA ALA A 606 -2.70 6.39 -25.63
C ALA A 606 -2.84 7.54 -24.62
N PHE A 607 -3.12 8.73 -25.14
CA PHE A 607 -3.42 9.94 -24.39
C PHE A 607 -4.84 10.37 -24.71
N ASP A 608 -5.57 10.82 -23.71
CA ASP A 608 -6.94 11.29 -23.88
C ASP A 608 -6.99 12.50 -24.85
N PRO A 609 -8.14 12.76 -25.50
CA PRO A 609 -8.32 13.98 -26.27
C PRO A 609 -7.94 15.24 -25.47
N ALA A 610 -7.57 16.32 -26.16
CA ALA A 610 -7.21 17.58 -25.52
C ALA A 610 -8.31 18.05 -24.56
N GLN A 611 -7.96 18.28 -23.28
CA GLN A 611 -8.92 18.71 -22.26
C GLN A 611 -9.26 20.20 -22.42
N SER A 612 -10.50 20.59 -22.11
CA SER A 612 -10.88 22.00 -22.08
C SER A 612 -10.11 22.74 -20.96
N LEU A 613 -9.70 23.98 -21.22
CA LEU A 613 -9.01 24.81 -20.24
C LEU A 613 -9.86 24.96 -18.95
N PRO A 614 -9.31 24.75 -17.75
CA PRO A 614 -10.04 24.98 -16.50
C PRO A 614 -10.37 26.48 -16.33
N ALA A 615 -11.47 26.78 -15.63
CA ALA A 615 -11.81 28.17 -15.28
C ALA A 615 -10.78 28.73 -14.28
N PRO A 616 -10.43 30.03 -14.35
CA PRO A 616 -9.52 30.65 -13.40
C PRO A 616 -10.12 30.68 -11.99
N ALA A 617 -9.31 30.38 -10.98
CA ALA A 617 -9.72 30.51 -9.59
C ALA A 617 -9.69 31.99 -9.18
N LEU A 618 -10.82 32.52 -8.69
CA LEU A 618 -10.91 33.92 -8.26
C LEU A 618 -10.80 34.04 -6.75
N SER A 619 -9.95 34.95 -6.30
CA SER A 619 -9.81 35.35 -4.89
C SER A 619 -9.87 36.87 -4.78
N TYR A 620 -10.16 37.39 -3.59
CA TYR A 620 -10.18 38.83 -3.36
C TYR A 620 -9.62 39.21 -1.99
N ALA A 621 -9.06 40.42 -1.90
CA ALA A 621 -8.59 41.02 -0.67
C ALA A 621 -9.03 42.49 -0.59
N TRP A 622 -9.61 42.89 0.54
CA TRP A 622 -9.92 44.30 0.80
C TRP A 622 -8.61 45.10 0.95
N THR A 623 -8.42 46.10 0.09
CA THR A 623 -7.24 46.97 0.09
C THR A 623 -7.50 48.35 0.69
N GLY A 624 -8.78 48.66 0.95
CA GLY A 624 -9.23 49.88 1.61
C GLY A 624 -10.66 49.72 2.16
N ALA A 625 -11.22 50.80 2.70
CA ALA A 625 -12.55 50.76 3.32
C ALA A 625 -13.67 50.46 2.31
N ASP A 626 -13.50 50.83 1.04
CA ASP A 626 -14.46 50.73 -0.06
C ASP A 626 -13.82 50.10 -1.32
N SER A 627 -12.67 49.45 -1.16
CA SER A 627 -11.81 49.02 -2.26
C SER A 627 -11.32 47.60 -2.08
N VAL A 628 -11.39 46.80 -3.14
CA VAL A 628 -11.01 45.39 -3.18
C VAL A 628 -10.10 45.10 -4.38
N LEU A 629 -9.10 44.23 -4.17
CA LEU A 629 -8.27 43.68 -5.23
C LEU A 629 -8.72 42.24 -5.48
N VAL A 630 -9.12 41.93 -6.71
CA VAL A 630 -9.47 40.57 -7.15
C VAL A 630 -8.30 40.00 -7.92
N THR A 631 -7.93 38.75 -7.66
CA THR A 631 -6.84 38.03 -8.33
C THR A 631 -7.38 36.74 -8.95
N ALA A 632 -6.97 36.47 -10.19
CA ALA A 632 -7.24 35.22 -10.88
C ALA A 632 -5.99 34.34 -10.90
N GLU A 633 -6.12 33.09 -10.48
CA GLU A 633 -5.07 32.09 -10.47
C GLU A 633 -5.38 30.94 -11.43
N MET A 634 -4.35 30.41 -12.08
CA MET A 634 -4.46 29.27 -12.99
C MET A 634 -3.58 28.13 -12.48
N PRO A 635 -4.00 26.85 -12.67
CA PRO A 635 -3.17 25.70 -12.32
C PRO A 635 -1.80 25.76 -13.02
N SER A 636 -0.74 25.37 -12.31
CA SER A 636 0.63 25.35 -12.85
C SER A 636 0.74 24.40 -14.04
N GLY A 637 1.43 24.83 -15.11
CA GLY A 637 1.70 23.99 -16.29
C GLY A 637 0.83 24.26 -17.53
N VAL A 638 0.04 25.34 -17.53
CA VAL A 638 -0.78 25.77 -18.69
C VAL A 638 -0.11 26.95 -19.41
N THR A 639 0.12 26.83 -20.72
CA THR A 639 0.60 27.95 -21.55
C THR A 639 -0.58 28.83 -21.98
N LEU A 640 -0.66 30.04 -21.45
CA LEU A 640 -1.75 30.99 -21.69
C LEU A 640 -1.29 32.19 -22.52
N ALA A 641 -2.24 32.80 -23.24
CA ALA A 641 -2.11 34.16 -23.76
C ALA A 641 -2.37 35.21 -22.68
N GLY A 642 -3.26 34.90 -21.72
CA GLY A 642 -3.64 35.79 -20.64
C GLY A 642 -5.00 35.45 -20.04
N VAL A 643 -5.43 36.25 -19.07
CA VAL A 643 -6.76 36.19 -18.43
C VAL A 643 -7.49 37.51 -18.66
N ARG A 644 -8.76 37.46 -19.04
CA ARG A 644 -9.65 38.62 -19.05
C ARG A 644 -10.41 38.68 -17.74
N LEU A 645 -10.44 39.83 -17.08
CA LEU A 645 -11.21 40.09 -15.87
C LEU A 645 -12.07 41.34 -16.07
N VAL A 646 -13.32 41.30 -15.59
CA VAL A 646 -14.25 42.44 -15.63
C VAL A 646 -15.12 42.43 -14.38
N ALA A 647 -15.45 43.62 -13.89
CA ALA A 647 -16.35 43.83 -12.76
C ALA A 647 -17.52 44.73 -13.16
N ASP A 648 -18.68 44.52 -12.54
CA ASP A 648 -19.89 45.30 -12.71
C ASP A 648 -20.63 45.42 -11.36
N ASP A 649 -21.15 46.60 -11.04
CA ASP A 649 -21.80 46.92 -9.77
C ASP A 649 -23.33 46.74 -9.80
N THR A 650 -23.88 46.40 -10.96
CA THR A 650 -25.31 46.20 -11.18
C THR A 650 -25.68 44.73 -11.39
N ASP A 651 -25.01 44.03 -12.31
CA ASP A 651 -25.36 42.67 -12.72
C ASP A 651 -24.12 41.77 -12.96
N PRO A 652 -24.23 40.43 -12.84
CA PRO A 652 -23.12 39.53 -13.15
C PRO A 652 -22.67 39.63 -14.62
N PRO A 653 -21.37 39.91 -14.91
CA PRO A 653 -20.90 40.06 -16.28
C PRO A 653 -21.18 38.83 -17.17
N THR A 654 -21.61 39.10 -18.39
CA THR A 654 -21.92 38.11 -19.42
C THR A 654 -20.65 37.62 -20.13
N ALA A 655 -20.77 36.49 -20.85
CA ALA A 655 -19.68 35.95 -21.65
C ALA A 655 -19.17 36.95 -22.71
N GLY A 656 -20.06 37.78 -23.27
CA GLY A 656 -19.72 38.79 -24.27
C GLY A 656 -18.93 39.96 -23.66
N GLU A 657 -19.31 40.41 -22.47
CA GLU A 657 -18.61 41.49 -21.75
C GLU A 657 -17.21 41.06 -21.31
N VAL A 658 -17.06 39.82 -20.84
CA VAL A 658 -15.74 39.25 -20.49
C VAL A 658 -14.86 39.08 -21.73
N ALA A 659 -15.44 38.73 -22.88
CA ALA A 659 -14.69 38.62 -24.14
C ALA A 659 -14.25 40.00 -24.68
N ALA A 660 -14.99 41.06 -24.37
CA ALA A 660 -14.67 42.44 -24.76
C ALA A 660 -13.67 43.12 -23.80
N ALA A 661 -13.51 42.59 -22.58
CA ALA A 661 -12.57 43.12 -21.58
C ALA A 661 -11.10 42.99 -22.04
N ALA A 662 -10.21 43.82 -21.50
CA ALA A 662 -8.79 43.77 -21.83
C ALA A 662 -8.17 42.42 -21.39
N LEU A 663 -7.26 41.88 -22.21
CA LEU A 663 -6.51 40.68 -21.88
C LEU A 663 -5.31 41.05 -21.01
N ASP A 664 -5.25 40.53 -19.80
CA ASP A 664 -4.07 40.61 -18.95
C ASP A 664 -3.10 39.48 -19.30
N ALA A 665 -1.98 39.83 -19.92
CA ALA A 665 -1.05 38.88 -20.51
C ALA A 665 0.03 38.35 -19.54
N ALA A 666 0.12 38.89 -18.32
CA ALA A 666 1.17 38.52 -17.38
C ALA A 666 0.64 38.42 -15.94
N ALA A 667 0.98 37.33 -15.26
CA ALA A 667 0.67 37.16 -13.85
C ALA A 667 1.43 38.18 -12.97
N PRO A 668 0.86 38.63 -11.84
CA PRO A 668 -0.44 38.25 -11.29
C PRO A 668 -1.61 38.90 -12.04
N TYR A 669 -2.60 38.10 -12.43
CA TYR A 669 -3.78 38.59 -13.13
C TYR A 669 -4.74 39.22 -12.11
N ALA A 670 -4.88 40.55 -12.12
CA ALA A 670 -5.59 41.24 -11.05
C ALA A 670 -6.44 42.41 -11.53
N LEU A 671 -7.56 42.64 -10.83
CA LEU A 671 -8.50 43.73 -11.06
C LEU A 671 -8.79 44.45 -9.75
N ALA A 672 -8.51 45.76 -9.70
CA ALA A 672 -8.88 46.61 -8.57
C ALA A 672 -10.29 47.19 -8.79
N VAL A 673 -11.15 47.08 -7.78
CA VAL A 673 -12.49 47.64 -7.76
C VAL A 673 -12.60 48.59 -6.56
N THR A 674 -13.09 49.80 -6.79
CA THR A 674 -13.18 50.86 -5.76
C THR A 674 -14.57 51.47 -5.73
N GLY A 675 -14.97 52.03 -4.58
CA GLY A 675 -16.24 52.74 -4.43
C GLY A 675 -17.42 51.86 -4.04
N ILE A 676 -17.18 50.68 -3.45
CA ILE A 676 -18.25 49.76 -3.05
C ILE A 676 -18.96 50.31 -1.81
N GLY A 677 -20.22 50.69 -1.93
CA GLY A 677 -21.05 51.18 -0.83
C GLY A 677 -21.34 50.11 0.22
N THR A 678 -21.73 50.53 1.42
CA THR A 678 -22.02 49.59 2.52
C THR A 678 -23.30 48.82 2.22
N GLY A 679 -23.25 47.48 2.22
CA GLY A 679 -24.37 46.62 1.82
C GLY A 679 -24.52 46.45 0.31
N GLU A 680 -23.65 47.07 -0.50
CA GLU A 680 -23.63 46.90 -1.96
C GLU A 680 -22.74 45.71 -2.35
N SER A 681 -23.07 45.13 -3.51
CA SER A 681 -22.34 44.01 -4.11
C SER A 681 -21.68 44.43 -5.40
N VAL A 682 -20.49 43.90 -5.68
CA VAL A 682 -19.88 43.93 -7.00
C VAL A 682 -19.75 42.51 -7.54
N TYR A 683 -20.00 42.35 -8.83
CA TYR A 683 -19.89 41.08 -9.54
C TYR A 683 -18.66 41.09 -10.43
N VAL A 684 -17.83 40.06 -10.33
CA VAL A 684 -16.59 39.92 -11.10
C VAL A 684 -16.64 38.62 -11.88
N ALA A 685 -16.21 38.66 -13.13
CA ALA A 685 -16.07 37.47 -13.96
C ALA A 685 -14.71 37.43 -14.66
N ALA A 686 -14.21 36.21 -14.89
CA ALA A 686 -12.92 36.00 -15.53
C ALA A 686 -12.91 34.81 -16.50
N ARG A 687 -12.00 34.87 -17.48
CA ARG A 687 -11.80 33.82 -18.48
C ARG A 687 -10.35 33.76 -18.94
N ALA A 688 -9.79 32.56 -19.07
CA ALA A 688 -8.44 32.33 -19.57
C ALA A 688 -8.45 31.98 -21.07
N GLU A 689 -7.43 32.43 -21.79
CA GLU A 689 -7.27 32.22 -23.24
C GLU A 689 -5.89 31.63 -23.57
N THR A 690 -5.79 30.72 -24.54
CA THR A 690 -4.51 30.22 -25.06
C THR A 690 -3.87 31.15 -26.10
N SER A 691 -2.57 31.00 -26.33
CA SER A 691 -1.83 31.69 -27.39
C SER A 691 -2.50 31.45 -28.76
N GLY A 692 -3.01 32.51 -29.39
CA GLY A 692 -3.73 32.45 -30.67
C GLY A 692 -5.27 32.45 -30.57
N GLY A 693 -5.85 32.48 -29.36
CA GLY A 693 -7.29 32.70 -29.14
C GLY A 693 -8.22 31.53 -29.51
N ALA A 694 -7.67 30.35 -29.84
CA ALA A 694 -8.43 29.22 -30.34
C ALA A 694 -9.21 28.44 -29.25
N VAL A 695 -8.76 28.51 -28.00
CA VAL A 695 -9.39 27.82 -26.86
C VAL A 695 -9.54 28.79 -25.70
N THR A 696 -10.73 28.80 -25.10
CA THR A 696 -11.10 29.66 -23.98
C THR A 696 -11.65 28.81 -22.83
N SER A 697 -11.35 29.17 -21.58
CA SER A 697 -11.88 28.46 -20.41
C SER A 697 -13.39 28.68 -20.26
N PRO A 698 -14.09 27.91 -19.40
CA PRO A 698 -15.36 28.35 -18.83
C PRO A 698 -15.21 29.68 -18.05
N LEU A 699 -16.33 30.36 -17.83
CA LEU A 699 -16.38 31.61 -17.06
C LEU A 699 -16.27 31.32 -15.55
N ALA A 700 -15.30 31.95 -14.90
CA ALA A 700 -15.29 32.08 -13.45
C ALA A 700 -16.11 33.30 -13.04
N ARG A 701 -16.85 33.22 -11.93
CA ARG A 701 -17.66 34.31 -11.39
C ARG A 701 -17.47 34.42 -9.88
N LEU A 702 -17.44 35.64 -9.37
CA LEU A 702 -17.28 35.98 -7.97
C LEU A 702 -18.22 37.15 -7.63
N THR A 703 -18.92 37.08 -6.51
CA THR A 703 -19.72 38.20 -5.98
C THR A 703 -19.12 38.64 -4.66
N ILE A 704 -18.88 39.95 -4.53
CA ILE A 704 -18.25 40.54 -3.35
C ILE A 704 -19.22 41.55 -2.77
N THR A 705 -19.77 41.27 -1.59
CA THR A 705 -20.68 42.19 -0.88
C THR A 705 -19.93 42.86 0.26
N ARG A 706 -20.03 44.19 0.35
CA ARG A 706 -19.48 44.91 1.50
C ARG A 706 -20.39 44.72 2.72
N PRO A 707 -19.91 44.14 3.83
CA PRO A 707 -20.74 43.91 5.00
C PRO A 707 -21.24 45.23 5.61
N GLY A 708 -22.53 45.29 5.96
CA GLY A 708 -23.13 46.36 6.74
C GLY A 708 -22.68 46.30 8.20
N VAL A 709 -22.28 47.44 8.78
CA VAL A 709 -21.82 47.46 10.17
C VAL A 709 -23.01 47.32 11.12
N SER A 710 -23.26 46.09 11.59
CA SER A 710 -24.04 45.84 12.79
C SER A 710 -23.37 44.73 13.61
N GLY A 711 -22.61 45.14 14.64
CA GLY A 711 -22.35 44.37 15.86
C GLY A 711 -21.58 43.04 15.76
N SER A 712 -20.47 42.97 16.51
CA SER A 712 -19.75 41.77 17.01
C SER A 712 -19.11 40.78 16.04
N GLU A 713 -17.78 40.67 16.19
CA GLU A 713 -16.89 39.51 16.01
C GLU A 713 -16.82 38.79 14.65
N GLY A 714 -15.59 38.59 14.16
CA GLY A 714 -15.31 37.61 13.09
C GLY A 714 -14.22 38.03 12.12
N SER A 715 -12.97 37.93 12.55
CA SER A 715 -11.81 37.95 11.64
C SER A 715 -11.82 36.67 10.79
N GLY A 716 -12.02 36.83 9.47
CA GLY A 716 -11.47 35.95 8.43
C GLY A 716 -12.22 34.65 8.12
N ALA A 717 -13.45 34.73 7.60
CA ALA A 717 -14.06 33.62 6.87
C ALA A 717 -13.62 33.67 5.40
N LEU A 718 -12.68 32.81 5.00
CA LEU A 718 -12.42 32.47 3.60
C LEU A 718 -13.50 31.49 3.13
N ALA A 719 -14.53 31.99 2.47
CA ALA A 719 -15.49 31.16 1.75
C ALA A 719 -14.98 30.92 0.33
N PHE A 720 -14.58 29.68 0.02
CA PHE A 720 -14.41 29.23 -1.36
C PHE A 720 -15.79 28.80 -1.87
N VAL A 721 -16.30 29.50 -2.89
CA VAL A 721 -17.50 29.08 -3.63
C VAL A 721 -17.06 28.73 -5.05
N THR A 722 -17.07 27.45 -5.38
CA THR A 722 -16.94 26.96 -6.76
C THR A 722 -18.23 26.25 -7.14
N TYR A 723 -18.84 26.61 -8.28
CA TYR A 723 -19.99 25.96 -8.90
C TYR A 723 -19.83 26.08 -10.41
N ARG A 724 -20.30 25.20 -11.31
CA ARG A 724 -20.93 23.87 -11.31
C ARG A 724 -20.43 23.24 -12.63
N GLY A 725 -20.21 21.93 -12.69
CA GLY A 725 -19.93 21.25 -13.97
C GLY A 725 -21.06 21.41 -15.00
N PRO A 726 -20.84 21.00 -16.27
CA PRO A 726 -21.82 21.16 -17.35
C PRO A 726 -23.05 20.24 -17.26
N ASN A 727 -23.08 19.24 -16.36
CA ASN A 727 -24.19 18.32 -16.17
C ASN A 727 -24.93 18.60 -14.84
N LEU A 728 -26.27 18.47 -14.86
CA LEU A 728 -27.13 18.72 -13.70
C LEU A 728 -27.05 17.61 -12.61
N ASP A 729 -26.30 16.53 -12.85
CA ASP A 729 -26.32 15.30 -12.04
C ASP A 729 -24.99 14.97 -11.30
N ASP A 730 -23.99 15.85 -11.31
CA ASP A 730 -22.78 15.63 -10.50
C ASP A 730 -23.03 15.98 -9.01
N PRO A 731 -22.57 15.14 -8.06
CA PRO A 731 -22.72 15.42 -6.64
C PRO A 731 -21.86 16.63 -6.22
N PRO A 732 -22.31 17.45 -5.24
CA PRO A 732 -21.54 18.61 -4.79
C PRO A 732 -20.24 18.17 -4.09
N GLU A 733 -19.15 18.88 -4.37
CA GLU A 733 -17.89 18.78 -3.64
C GLU A 733 -18.10 19.29 -2.20
N ILE A 734 -17.81 18.45 -1.21
CA ILE A 734 -18.03 18.75 0.21
C ILE A 734 -16.92 19.69 0.68
N VAL A 735 -17.30 20.88 1.17
CA VAL A 735 -16.39 21.84 1.79
C VAL A 735 -16.35 21.60 3.30
N TYR A 736 -15.13 21.60 3.85
CA TYR A 736 -14.87 21.43 5.28
C TYR A 736 -14.56 22.78 5.93
N ASP A 737 -15.08 22.99 7.13
CA ASP A 737 -14.64 24.09 7.98
C ASP A 737 -13.22 23.80 8.50
N ARG A 738 -12.27 24.69 8.24
CA ARG A 738 -10.86 24.52 8.62
C ARG A 738 -10.60 24.64 10.13
N ALA A 739 -11.49 25.29 10.88
CA ALA A 739 -11.35 25.44 12.32
C ALA A 739 -11.92 24.24 13.10
N THR A 740 -12.98 23.60 12.59
CA THR A 740 -13.72 22.55 13.29
C THR A 740 -13.60 21.16 12.64
N GLY A 741 -13.30 21.09 11.35
CA GLY A 741 -13.18 19.84 10.59
C GLY A 741 -14.51 19.16 10.26
N GLU A 742 -15.65 19.82 10.49
CA GLU A 742 -16.98 19.29 10.16
C GLU A 742 -17.37 19.62 8.70
N PRO A 743 -18.18 18.76 8.05
CA PRO A 743 -18.70 19.04 6.71
C PRO A 743 -19.79 20.12 6.77
N ILE A 744 -19.68 21.15 5.92
CA ILE A 744 -20.77 22.11 5.72
C ILE A 744 -21.82 21.43 4.84
N LEU A 745 -22.85 20.85 5.46
CA LEU A 745 -23.99 20.30 4.74
C LEU A 745 -24.81 21.42 4.11
N TYR A 746 -24.88 21.45 2.77
CA TYR A 746 -25.85 22.28 2.05
C TYR A 746 -27.26 21.72 2.29
N ARG A 747 -27.93 22.17 3.35
CA ARG A 747 -29.38 22.08 3.48
C ARG A 747 -29.90 23.32 4.19
N GLU A 748 -30.70 24.09 3.44
CA GLU A 748 -31.41 25.32 3.81
C GLU A 748 -30.63 26.65 3.71
N LEU A 749 -30.48 27.13 2.47
CA LEU A 749 -30.83 28.51 2.06
C LEU A 749 -31.53 28.46 0.70
#